data_AF-A0A414PQ24-F1
#
_entry.id   AF-A0A414PQ24-F1
#
_cell.length_a   1.000
_cell.length_b   1.000
_cell.length_c   1.000
_cell.angle_alpha   90.00
_cell.angle_beta   90.00
_cell.angle_gamma   90.00
#
_symmetry.space_group_name_H-M   'P 1'
#
loop_
_entity.id
_entity.type
_entity.pdbx_description
1 polymer ?
#
loop_
_entity_poly.entity_id
_entity_poly.type
_entity_poly.pdbx_seq_one_letter_code
_entity_poly.pdbx_strand_id
1 'polypeptide(L)'
;MNSILNEANKVKSGMKRAGNDIKKVKSLIPTKNEEEESKAESKETGRKAESKFITSFVSRIGKQPVNCDYFAYIELPDFAIWALADGYDDEKGGEEASKIAVEEVISLFMEKPRLSKNFLKRIILKAHNKVEDLRGRSREKRGMSTSLVVFITDYTSMIYANVGNARLYLIRDDIVIEKTVDHSIAHMLYEAHQLDYKEIRFHSQRDKLTQAMGEIDGIKPYLSKRVQLYDGDRILLLSHGAWENLDESEIEVELSKTDKVGKWIGALENKIKDNSDENVPNYTLAGVFVNQVSPTGKKKSKINYMKYLIIALVIVGLGFFLYKGYSLKKERDITYERAYQYENEGLKYVENGDFEEALEYFEKSKNEYTALEISPQEANIVYRTIFSPKITNINLGRQMLLVDKKIEQIGVLQEILSDVNEADKLYNANDFITAEEKYREAKGKIPQLKDLKYKKIDEISRKIDDSITACKGLAVAYNMKLDGDELLEQEDIEGAIRNYLEAKLVFLKFNKIDLLAEVTEKSERLAKSRERKYDRALMYEKKAYEIESSDINGAIVYLEMAKGIYAELRDETRRLEIEGRILRLDEVRDTLIKENKAYLNEARAYADGGEYERALSIIKKSQDISVQLKDNQKLTDSIQEEGDLFLANRKYQLAYEKYSEAYSVSVNTNNKIQQEYLQGRIETLKKYLAINKDEKKADDLFKEEKYKEARNLYEEVMEKYKGLEGDKYFEKENYDILMQEIEEKYKKAKKKASWIPFL
;
A
#
# COMPACT_ATOMS: atom_id res chain seq x y z
N MET A 1 -8.44 75.36 39.97
CA MET A 1 -7.01 75.68 39.70
C MET A 1 -6.08 75.31 40.87
N ASN A 2 -6.46 75.53 42.14
CA ASN A 2 -5.64 75.13 43.31
C ASN A 2 -5.56 73.61 43.60
N SER A 3 -6.43 72.77 43.00
CA SER A 3 -6.34 71.31 43.12
C SER A 3 -5.23 70.72 42.24
N ILE A 4 -5.03 71.29 41.05
CA ILE A 4 -4.08 70.79 40.03
C ILE A 4 -2.63 71.20 40.37
N LEU A 5 -2.44 72.37 41.01
CA LEU A 5 -1.13 72.83 41.51
C LEU A 5 -0.64 72.02 42.74
N ASN A 6 -1.54 71.44 43.53
CA ASN A 6 -1.18 70.62 44.69
C ASN A 6 -0.76 69.19 44.32
N GLU A 7 -1.30 68.63 43.23
CA GLU A 7 -0.83 67.33 42.71
C GLU A 7 0.53 67.43 42.00
N ALA A 8 0.79 68.53 41.27
CA ALA A 8 2.10 68.75 40.63
C ALA A 8 3.25 68.91 41.66
N ASN A 9 2.97 69.49 42.84
CA ASN A 9 3.95 69.62 43.92
C ASN A 9 4.14 68.34 44.75
N LYS A 10 3.15 67.43 44.79
CA LYS A 10 3.31 66.08 45.36
C LYS A 10 4.15 65.17 44.47
N VAL A 11 4.07 65.32 43.15
CA VAL A 11 4.91 64.56 42.20
C VAL A 11 6.38 65.03 42.23
N LYS A 12 6.63 66.34 42.39
CA LYS A 12 8.01 66.87 42.54
C LYS A 12 8.69 66.53 43.87
N SER A 13 7.95 66.35 44.98
CA SER A 13 8.52 65.93 46.27
C SER A 13 8.75 64.41 46.36
N GLY A 14 7.94 63.61 45.64
CA GLY A 14 8.15 62.17 45.46
C GLY A 14 9.39 61.84 44.63
N MET A 15 9.66 62.60 43.57
CA MET A 15 10.87 62.42 42.73
C MET A 15 12.18 62.76 43.46
N LYS A 16 12.16 63.68 44.45
CA LYS A 16 13.34 63.99 45.29
C LYS A 16 13.57 63.00 46.44
N ARG A 17 12.56 62.23 46.86
CA ARG A 17 12.72 61.14 47.85
C ARG A 17 13.09 59.80 47.21
N ALA A 18 12.66 59.54 45.98
CA ALA A 18 13.12 58.37 45.22
C ALA A 18 14.58 58.48 44.76
N GLY A 19 15.11 59.70 44.58
CA GLY A 19 16.49 59.92 44.14
C GLY A 19 17.58 59.73 45.21
N ASN A 20 17.23 59.66 46.50
CA ASN A 20 18.22 59.54 47.59
C ASN A 20 18.36 58.12 48.17
N ASP A 21 17.37 57.24 47.98
CA ASP A 21 17.43 55.85 48.46
C ASP A 21 18.01 54.85 47.42
N ILE A 22 18.42 55.35 46.25
CA ILE A 22 19.09 54.56 45.18
C ILE A 22 20.62 54.43 45.44
N LYS A 23 21.16 55.05 46.49
CA LYS A 23 22.62 54.98 46.82
C LYS A 23 23.05 53.81 47.73
N LYS A 24 22.24 52.76 47.91
CA LYS A 24 22.63 51.55 48.68
C LYS A 24 22.46 50.22 47.94
N VAL A 25 22.51 50.23 46.62
CA VAL A 25 22.71 49.01 45.81
C VAL A 25 24.21 48.84 45.61
N LYS A 26 24.81 47.77 46.15
CA LYS A 26 26.22 47.43 45.85
C LYS A 26 26.32 46.93 44.41
N SER A 27 26.53 47.85 43.47
CA SER A 27 27.00 47.58 42.12
C SER A 27 28.51 47.86 42.08
N LEU A 28 29.33 46.87 41.75
CA LEU A 28 30.78 46.98 41.64
C LEU A 28 31.22 46.50 40.26
N ILE A 29 31.52 47.44 39.37
CA ILE A 29 32.41 47.22 38.22
C ILE A 29 33.80 47.68 38.69
N PRO A 30 34.85 46.83 38.63
CA PRO A 30 36.17 47.24 39.11
C PRO A 30 36.86 48.14 38.08
N THR A 31 37.22 49.36 38.49
CA THR A 31 38.35 50.10 37.90
C THR A 31 39.47 50.18 38.94
N LYS A 32 40.71 50.07 38.45
CA LYS A 32 41.94 49.94 39.25
C LYS A 32 42.17 51.17 40.14
N ASN A 33 42.76 50.86 41.30
CA ASN A 33 43.36 51.74 42.32
C ASN A 33 42.37 52.50 43.21
N GLU A 34 42.26 52.10 44.48
CA GLU A 34 42.89 52.82 45.59
C GLU A 34 42.65 52.08 46.92
N GLU A 35 43.69 52.09 47.75
CA GLU A 35 43.70 51.64 49.14
C GLU A 35 43.00 52.66 50.05
N GLU A 36 42.53 52.15 51.20
CA GLU A 36 42.13 52.88 52.40
C GLU A 36 40.97 53.89 52.29
N GLU A 37 39.76 53.49 52.72
CA GLU A 37 38.94 54.37 53.58
C GLU A 37 37.93 53.64 54.49
N SER A 38 38.13 53.90 55.78
CA SER A 38 37.32 53.77 57.01
C SER A 38 36.05 52.90 57.10
N LYS A 39 36.08 52.04 58.13
CA LYS A 39 34.94 51.32 58.74
C LYS A 39 33.90 52.28 59.30
N ALA A 40 32.67 52.19 58.82
CA ALA A 40 31.47 52.53 59.57
C ALA A 40 30.69 51.24 59.85
N GLU A 41 30.90 50.65 61.03
CA GLU A 41 30.18 49.47 61.51
C GLU A 41 28.71 49.86 61.82
N SER A 42 27.80 49.62 60.87
CA SER A 42 26.39 49.47 61.20
C SER A 42 26.23 48.17 61.99
N LYS A 43 25.85 48.25 63.27
CA LYS A 43 25.52 47.06 64.08
C LYS A 43 24.53 46.19 63.32
N GLU A 44 24.97 45.02 62.86
CA GLU A 44 24.08 43.99 62.34
C GLU A 44 23.10 43.60 63.46
N THR A 45 21.81 43.53 63.15
CA THR A 45 20.74 43.17 64.09
C THR A 45 19.87 42.07 63.48
N GLY A 46 19.02 41.41 64.28
CA GLY A 46 18.18 40.31 63.81
C GLY A 46 18.96 39.02 63.56
N ARG A 47 18.34 38.06 62.86
CA ARG A 47 18.93 36.76 62.53
C ARG A 47 20.23 36.85 61.71
N LYS A 48 20.42 37.90 60.91
CA LYS A 48 21.65 38.15 60.14
C LYS A 48 22.86 38.21 61.07
N ALA A 49 22.75 38.91 62.20
CA ALA A 49 23.83 39.06 63.18
C ALA A 49 24.28 37.72 63.80
N GLU A 50 23.41 36.70 63.76
CA GLU A 50 23.69 35.35 64.27
C GLU A 50 24.03 34.34 63.16
N SER A 51 24.25 34.83 61.93
CA SER A 51 24.50 34.01 60.74
C SER A 51 25.68 34.55 59.95
N LYS A 52 26.34 33.70 59.17
CA LYS A 52 27.51 34.07 58.36
C LYS A 52 27.34 33.58 56.93
N PHE A 53 26.79 34.45 56.11
CA PHE A 53 26.64 34.27 54.66
C PHE A 53 27.71 35.11 53.97
N ILE A 54 28.56 34.47 53.15
CA ILE A 54 29.63 35.15 52.41
C ILE A 54 29.34 35.00 50.92
N THR A 55 29.14 36.13 50.23
CA THR A 55 28.85 36.15 48.79
C THR A 55 30.08 36.59 48.01
N SER A 56 30.37 35.91 46.90
CA SER A 56 31.29 36.39 45.86
C SER A 56 30.70 36.07 44.50
N PHE A 57 30.92 36.95 43.52
CA PHE A 57 30.40 36.77 42.18
C PHE A 57 31.37 37.31 41.15
N VAL A 58 31.22 36.81 39.94
CA VAL A 58 31.86 37.30 38.73
C VAL A 58 30.78 37.44 37.67
N SER A 59 30.77 38.59 36.99
CA SER A 59 29.97 38.81 35.79
C SER A 59 30.88 39.36 34.69
N ARG A 60 30.79 38.78 33.49
CA ARG A 60 31.64 39.11 32.36
C ARG A 60 30.79 39.21 31.10
N ILE A 61 31.13 40.20 30.29
CA ILE A 61 30.54 40.44 28.97
C ILE A 61 30.92 39.36 27.92
N GLY A 62 31.91 38.50 28.22
CA GLY A 62 32.42 37.54 27.25
C GLY A 62 32.87 38.23 25.95
N LYS A 63 32.38 37.75 24.80
CA LYS A 63 32.57 38.35 23.48
C LYS A 63 31.38 39.18 22.98
N GLN A 64 30.36 39.38 23.82
CA GLN A 64 29.16 40.13 23.45
C GLN A 64 29.41 41.65 23.45
N PRO A 65 28.60 42.44 22.72
CA PRO A 65 28.75 43.90 22.71
C PRO A 65 28.28 44.57 24.01
N VAL A 66 27.39 43.91 24.78
CA VAL A 66 26.84 44.39 26.05
C VAL A 66 26.65 43.20 26.99
N ASN A 67 26.91 43.41 28.29
CA ASN A 67 26.62 42.40 29.30
C ASN A 67 25.13 42.45 29.67
N CYS A 68 24.38 41.46 29.24
CA CYS A 68 22.95 41.35 29.50
C CYS A 68 22.62 40.58 30.79
N ASP A 69 23.62 40.12 31.53
CA ASP A 69 23.43 39.52 32.85
C ASP A 69 23.36 40.58 33.95
N TYR A 70 22.52 40.35 34.95
CA TYR A 70 22.47 41.20 36.14
C TYR A 70 22.30 40.37 37.41
N PHE A 71 23.21 40.58 38.36
CA PHE A 71 23.18 39.95 39.68
C PHE A 71 23.13 41.01 40.77
N ALA A 72 22.22 40.83 41.73
CA ALA A 72 22.19 41.64 42.93
C ALA A 72 21.65 40.85 44.11
N TYR A 73 21.98 41.33 45.31
CA TYR A 73 21.50 40.76 46.55
C TYR A 73 21.34 41.82 47.63
N ILE A 74 20.49 41.53 48.62
CA ILE A 74 20.39 42.34 49.83
C ILE A 74 20.19 41.44 51.05
N GLU A 75 20.92 41.78 52.11
CA GLU A 75 20.84 41.13 53.41
C GLU A 75 20.19 42.10 54.41
N LEU A 76 18.97 41.77 54.85
CA LEU A 76 18.22 42.50 55.86
C LEU A 76 18.38 41.81 57.22
N PRO A 77 18.00 42.45 58.35
CA PRO A 77 18.16 41.87 59.68
C PRO A 77 17.64 40.44 59.84
N ASP A 78 16.47 40.11 59.30
CA ASP A 78 15.85 38.79 59.50
C ASP A 78 15.68 37.97 58.21
N PHE A 79 15.90 38.58 57.05
CA PHE A 79 15.74 37.93 55.76
C PHE A 79 16.77 38.42 54.75
N ALA A 80 17.04 37.64 53.72
CA ALA A 80 17.86 38.06 52.60
C ALA A 80 17.33 37.53 51.26
N ILE A 81 17.74 38.16 50.17
CA ILE A 81 17.40 37.80 48.80
C ILE A 81 18.62 37.92 47.90
N TRP A 82 18.81 36.95 47.01
CA TRP A 82 19.77 36.98 45.92
C TRP A 82 19.03 36.68 44.63
N ALA A 83 19.30 37.45 43.59
CA ALA A 83 18.69 37.27 42.29
C ALA A 83 19.74 37.44 41.18
N LEU A 84 19.66 36.55 40.19
CA LEU A 84 20.44 36.58 38.96
C LEU A 84 19.48 36.52 37.78
N ALA A 85 19.69 37.37 36.80
CA ALA A 85 18.95 37.37 35.54
C ALA A 85 19.92 37.40 34.37
N ASP A 86 19.49 36.77 33.27
CA ASP A 86 20.21 36.65 32.00
C ASP A 86 19.26 37.09 30.89
N GLY A 87 19.57 38.25 30.29
CA GLY A 87 18.70 38.98 29.39
C GLY A 87 18.92 38.66 27.91
N TYR A 88 17.82 38.54 27.17
CA TYR A 88 17.80 38.22 25.74
C TYR A 88 17.25 39.39 24.93
N ASP A 89 18.02 39.87 23.93
CA ASP A 89 17.53 40.71 22.82
C ASP A 89 18.64 40.91 21.75
N ASP A 90 18.25 41.04 20.47
CA ASP A 90 19.17 41.23 19.34
C ASP A 90 19.60 42.70 19.14
N GLU A 91 18.83 43.68 19.65
CA GLU A 91 19.03 45.11 19.33
C GLU A 91 19.38 46.03 20.51
N LYS A 92 19.06 45.71 21.79
CA LYS A 92 19.63 46.26 23.07
C LYS A 92 18.82 46.03 24.37
N GLY A 93 17.65 45.40 24.32
CA GLY A 93 16.73 45.26 25.46
C GLY A 93 17.18 44.33 26.59
N GLY A 94 18.06 43.35 26.33
CA GLY A 94 18.44 42.31 27.30
C GLY A 94 19.00 42.85 28.62
N GLU A 95 19.95 43.80 28.57
CA GLU A 95 20.52 44.46 29.76
C GLU A 95 19.45 45.15 30.61
N GLU A 96 18.52 45.85 29.95
CA GLU A 96 17.44 46.54 30.64
C GLU A 96 16.47 45.53 31.27
N ALA A 97 16.14 44.45 30.56
CA ALA A 97 15.26 43.38 31.04
C ALA A 97 15.76 42.75 32.34
N SER A 98 17.02 42.29 32.33
CA SER A 98 17.62 41.57 33.45
C SER A 98 17.78 42.47 34.66
N LYS A 99 18.21 43.72 34.45
CA LYS A 99 18.30 44.73 35.49
C LYS A 99 16.95 45.03 36.13
N ILE A 100 15.91 45.30 35.33
CA ILE A 100 14.56 45.58 35.86
C ILE A 100 14.01 44.40 36.63
N ALA A 101 14.14 43.18 36.10
CA ALA A 101 13.63 41.98 36.75
C ALA A 101 14.22 41.82 38.15
N VAL A 102 15.54 41.93 38.28
CA VAL A 102 16.27 41.80 39.55
C VAL A 102 15.98 42.96 40.51
N GLU A 103 16.05 44.20 40.03
CA GLU A 103 15.79 45.39 40.87
C GLU A 103 14.35 45.39 41.40
N GLU A 104 13.38 44.98 40.57
CA GLU A 104 11.98 44.95 40.98
C GLU A 104 11.69 43.83 42.00
N VAL A 105 12.23 42.62 41.82
CA VAL A 105 12.03 41.57 42.84
C VAL A 105 12.68 41.93 44.17
N ILE A 106 13.86 42.58 44.15
CA ILE A 106 14.54 43.05 45.36
C ILE A 106 13.74 44.18 46.02
N SER A 107 13.28 45.16 45.24
CA SER A 107 12.45 46.28 45.74
C SER A 107 11.18 45.77 46.42
N LEU A 108 10.42 44.92 45.74
CA LEU A 108 9.18 44.33 46.28
C LEU A 108 9.43 43.41 47.48
N PHE A 109 10.61 42.77 47.55
CA PHE A 109 11.03 42.00 48.72
C PHE A 109 11.25 42.91 49.92
N MET A 110 11.96 44.03 49.74
CA MET A 110 12.29 45.00 50.80
C MET A 110 11.04 45.65 51.42
N GLU A 111 9.96 45.82 50.66
CA GLU A 111 8.71 46.40 51.18
C GLU A 111 8.10 45.59 52.33
N LYS A 112 8.10 44.25 52.21
CA LYS A 112 7.54 43.37 53.24
C LYS A 112 8.24 42.00 53.24
N PRO A 113 9.50 41.94 53.69
CA PRO A 113 10.32 40.74 53.66
C PRO A 113 9.65 39.60 54.42
N ARG A 114 9.56 38.42 53.79
CA ARG A 114 9.07 37.20 54.43
C ARG A 114 9.50 35.98 53.64
N LEU A 115 9.76 34.89 54.34
CA LEU A 115 10.00 33.58 53.73
C LEU A 115 8.67 32.87 53.46
N SER A 116 8.13 33.03 52.25
CA SER A 116 6.88 32.38 51.83
C SER A 116 6.83 32.14 50.32
N LYS A 117 6.43 30.92 49.93
CA LYS A 117 6.28 30.52 48.52
C LYS A 117 5.30 31.44 47.77
N ASN A 118 4.15 31.72 48.37
CA ASN A 118 3.14 32.59 47.76
C ASN A 118 3.63 34.05 47.63
N PHE A 119 4.45 34.50 48.58
CA PHE A 119 5.06 35.82 48.50
C PHE A 119 6.09 35.90 47.37
N LEU A 120 7.00 34.94 47.29
CA LEU A 120 8.01 34.88 46.23
C LEU A 120 7.36 34.82 44.84
N LYS A 121 6.35 33.97 44.66
CA LYS A 121 5.58 33.90 43.41
C LYS A 121 4.99 35.26 43.03
N ARG A 122 4.41 35.96 44.00
CA ARG A 122 3.75 37.25 43.77
C ARG A 122 4.74 38.35 43.37
N ILE A 123 5.91 38.42 44.00
CA ILE A 123 6.91 39.44 43.63
C ILE A 123 7.53 39.15 42.25
N ILE A 124 7.72 37.87 41.90
CA ILE A 124 8.18 37.47 40.56
C ILE A 124 7.13 37.85 39.51
N LEU A 125 5.84 37.55 39.72
CA LEU A 125 4.78 37.92 38.78
C LEU A 125 4.66 39.44 38.60
N LYS A 126 4.83 40.23 39.67
CA LYS A 126 4.87 41.69 39.55
C LYS A 126 6.08 42.19 38.77
N ALA A 127 7.26 41.60 38.99
CA ALA A 127 8.45 41.91 38.22
C ALA A 127 8.29 41.55 36.74
N HIS A 128 7.66 40.41 36.44
CA HIS A 128 7.31 40.01 35.09
C HIS A 128 6.41 41.05 34.41
N ASN A 129 5.33 41.47 35.06
CA ASN A 129 4.44 42.50 34.51
C ASN A 129 5.19 43.83 34.28
N LYS A 130 6.16 44.19 35.12
CA LYS A 130 6.97 45.40 34.92
C LYS A 130 7.89 45.31 33.70
N VAL A 131 8.51 44.15 33.47
CA VAL A 131 9.31 43.88 32.27
C VAL A 131 8.41 43.88 31.03
N GLU A 132 7.24 43.24 31.10
CA GLU A 132 6.23 43.18 30.03
C GLU A 132 5.71 44.58 29.66
N ASP A 133 5.35 45.39 30.65
CA ASP A 133 4.88 46.78 30.48
C ASP A 133 5.92 47.64 29.76
N LEU A 134 7.21 47.45 30.04
CA LEU A 134 8.29 48.21 29.43
C LEU A 134 8.60 47.73 28.01
N ARG A 135 8.49 46.41 27.77
CA ARG A 135 8.52 45.81 26.43
C ARG A 135 7.45 46.40 25.50
N GLY A 136 6.25 46.66 26.03
CA GLY A 136 5.12 47.23 25.29
C GLY A 136 5.22 48.72 24.93
N ARG A 137 6.16 49.48 25.53
CA ARG A 137 6.21 50.96 25.42
C ARG A 137 6.99 51.50 24.22
N SER A 138 7.81 50.69 23.54
CA SER A 138 8.57 51.16 22.38
C SER A 138 8.86 50.02 21.40
N ARG A 139 8.98 50.35 20.10
CA ARG A 139 9.25 49.35 19.06
C ARG A 139 10.62 48.67 19.24
N GLU A 140 11.60 49.41 19.74
CA GLU A 140 12.98 48.97 20.00
C GLU A 140 13.09 47.97 21.18
N LYS A 141 12.07 47.86 22.03
CA LYS A 141 12.08 46.98 23.21
C LYS A 141 11.16 45.77 23.05
N ARG A 142 10.59 45.52 21.87
CA ARG A 142 9.59 44.44 21.66
C ARG A 142 10.14 43.03 21.88
N GLY A 143 11.45 42.83 21.71
CA GLY A 143 12.15 41.56 21.93
C GLY A 143 12.62 41.33 23.37
N MET A 144 12.51 42.34 24.24
CA MET A 144 13.09 42.33 25.57
C MET A 144 12.50 41.21 26.45
N SER A 145 13.34 40.26 26.85
CA SER A 145 12.98 39.22 27.82
C SER A 145 14.20 38.82 28.67
N THR A 146 13.97 38.11 29.77
CA THR A 146 15.08 37.64 30.63
C THR A 146 14.73 36.35 31.37
N SER A 147 15.72 35.48 31.53
CA SER A 147 15.69 34.45 32.57
C SER A 147 15.85 35.11 33.94
N LEU A 148 15.31 34.49 34.99
CA LEU A 148 15.47 34.92 36.38
C LEU A 148 15.59 33.69 37.28
N VAL A 149 16.62 33.67 38.13
CA VAL A 149 16.71 32.76 39.27
C VAL A 149 16.89 33.58 40.54
N VAL A 150 16.14 33.23 41.58
CA VAL A 150 16.09 33.99 42.83
C VAL A 150 15.92 33.05 44.02
N PHE A 151 16.61 33.33 45.12
CA PHE A 151 16.31 32.69 46.39
C PHE A 151 16.17 33.71 47.52
N ILE A 152 15.25 33.43 48.43
CA ILE A 152 15.02 34.18 49.66
C ILE A 152 15.29 33.29 50.86
N THR A 153 15.85 33.86 51.93
CA THR A 153 16.14 33.13 53.18
C THR A 153 15.71 33.92 54.40
N ASP A 154 15.43 33.22 55.49
CA ASP A 154 15.30 33.77 56.85
C ASP A 154 16.50 33.42 57.73
N TYR A 155 17.66 33.18 57.09
CA TYR A 155 18.93 32.69 57.63
C TYR A 155 18.89 31.31 58.30
N THR A 156 17.75 30.64 58.30
CA THR A 156 17.59 29.26 58.79
C THR A 156 17.20 28.31 57.67
N SER A 157 16.51 28.82 56.65
CA SER A 157 15.98 28.05 55.53
C SER A 157 15.80 28.96 54.34
N MET A 158 15.66 28.39 53.15
CA MET A 158 15.45 29.15 51.92
C MET A 158 14.27 28.64 51.09
N ILE A 159 13.80 29.50 50.20
CA ILE A 159 12.91 29.15 49.09
C ILE A 159 13.52 29.78 47.84
N TYR A 160 13.70 28.97 46.80
CA TYR A 160 14.18 29.44 45.50
C TYR A 160 13.11 29.31 44.43
N ALA A 161 13.28 30.07 43.36
CA ALA A 161 12.42 30.07 42.20
C ALA A 161 13.22 30.39 40.94
N ASN A 162 12.78 29.87 39.80
CA ASN A 162 13.35 30.21 38.50
C ASN A 162 12.27 30.36 37.42
N VAL A 163 12.60 31.17 36.43
CA VAL A 163 11.88 31.39 35.17
C VAL A 163 12.95 31.43 34.08
N GLY A 164 12.85 30.59 33.05
CA GLY A 164 13.88 30.44 32.03
C GLY A 164 14.95 29.45 32.43
N ASN A 165 16.17 29.66 31.94
CA ASN A 165 17.31 28.75 32.05
C ASN A 165 18.44 29.25 32.97
N ALA A 166 18.24 30.31 33.76
CA ALA A 166 19.18 30.66 34.83
C ALA A 166 19.06 29.63 35.96
N ARG A 167 20.20 29.16 36.47
CA ARG A 167 20.25 28.01 37.38
C ARG A 167 20.64 28.37 38.81
N LEU A 168 20.13 27.60 39.76
CA LEU A 168 20.59 27.57 41.14
C LEU A 168 20.95 26.13 41.53
N TYR A 169 22.09 25.99 42.20
CA TYR A 169 22.56 24.75 42.82
C TYR A 169 22.70 24.96 44.34
N LEU A 170 22.16 24.05 45.13
CA LEU A 170 22.49 23.90 46.56
C LEU A 170 23.43 22.70 46.69
N ILE A 171 24.60 22.93 47.25
CA ILE A 171 25.65 21.93 47.43
C ILE A 171 25.87 21.74 48.93
N ARG A 172 25.87 20.48 49.37
CA ARG A 172 26.09 20.06 50.76
C ARG A 172 27.02 18.86 50.76
N ASP A 173 27.98 18.86 51.68
CA ASP A 173 29.04 17.85 51.74
C ASP A 173 29.72 17.67 50.36
N ASP A 174 29.97 18.80 49.70
CA ASP A 174 30.56 18.90 48.36
C ASP A 174 29.79 18.20 47.22
N ILE A 175 28.52 17.87 47.41
CA ILE A 175 27.65 17.26 46.38
C ILE A 175 26.40 18.14 46.13
N VAL A 176 26.00 18.28 44.87
CA VAL A 176 24.75 18.95 44.49
C VAL A 176 23.55 18.18 45.03
N ILE A 177 22.79 18.79 45.95
CA ILE A 177 21.58 18.19 46.54
C ILE A 177 20.27 18.79 46.04
N GLU A 178 20.28 20.04 45.56
CA GLU A 178 19.15 20.67 44.89
C GLU A 178 19.64 21.39 43.64
N LYS A 179 18.88 21.30 42.55
CA LYS A 179 19.10 22.09 41.34
C LYS A 179 17.79 22.52 40.72
N THR A 180 17.79 23.69 40.08
CA THR A 180 16.65 24.17 39.29
C THR A 180 16.45 23.35 38.02
N VAL A 181 15.23 23.41 37.49
CA VAL A 181 14.85 22.81 36.20
C VAL A 181 14.67 23.93 35.18
N ASP A 182 15.34 23.83 34.03
CA ASP A 182 15.30 24.87 33.00
C ASP A 182 13.94 24.90 32.31
N HIS A 183 13.42 26.09 32.06
CA HIS A 183 12.29 26.28 31.15
C HIS A 183 12.80 26.49 29.72
N SER A 184 13.30 25.43 29.07
CA SER A 184 13.81 25.45 27.70
C SER A 184 13.31 24.27 26.87
N ILE A 185 13.38 24.40 25.54
CA ILE A 185 13.01 23.33 24.61
C ILE A 185 13.90 22.09 24.84
N ALA A 186 15.21 22.27 25.04
CA ALA A 186 16.12 21.17 25.33
C ALA A 186 15.72 20.40 26.61
N HIS A 187 15.26 21.09 27.65
CA HIS A 187 14.79 20.43 28.86
C HIS A 187 13.48 19.65 28.63
N MET A 188 12.55 20.17 27.84
CA MET A 188 11.33 19.42 27.48
C MET A 188 11.63 18.16 26.66
N LEU A 189 12.65 18.19 25.78
CA LEU A 189 13.10 17.00 25.04
C LEU A 189 13.69 15.94 25.99
N TYR A 190 14.43 16.38 27.01
CA TYR A 190 14.89 15.49 28.08
C TYR A 190 13.72 14.88 28.88
N GLU A 191 12.73 15.69 29.28
CA GLU A 191 11.51 15.18 29.95
C GLU A 191 10.73 14.20 29.06
N ALA A 192 10.75 14.38 27.74
CA ALA A 192 10.15 13.48 26.76
C ALA A 192 11.02 12.25 26.41
N HIS A 193 12.16 12.06 27.09
CA HIS A 193 13.12 10.97 26.87
C HIS A 193 13.71 10.93 25.45
N GLN A 194 13.83 12.09 24.81
CA GLN A 194 14.42 12.26 23.47
C GLN A 194 15.86 12.81 23.52
N LEU A 195 16.35 13.18 24.70
CA LEU A 195 17.66 13.76 24.94
C LEU A 195 18.14 13.34 26.32
N ASP A 196 19.40 12.94 26.47
CA ASP A 196 19.97 12.66 27.79
C ASP A 196 20.26 13.98 28.53
N TYR A 197 20.21 13.96 29.87
CA TYR A 197 20.42 15.18 30.68
C TYR A 197 21.78 15.85 30.38
N LYS A 198 22.83 15.05 30.16
CA LYS A 198 24.18 15.56 29.85
C LYS A 198 24.26 16.22 28.48
N GLU A 199 23.36 15.89 27.56
CA GLU A 199 23.33 16.44 26.20
C GLU A 199 22.64 17.81 26.14
N ILE A 200 21.84 18.20 27.15
CA ILE A 200 21.16 19.50 27.21
C ILE A 200 22.13 20.66 26.96
N ARG A 201 23.32 20.60 27.56
CA ARG A 201 24.32 21.68 27.46
C ARG A 201 24.94 21.83 26.07
N PHE A 202 24.90 20.79 25.25
CA PHE A 202 25.42 20.81 23.88
C PHE A 202 24.31 20.97 22.85
N HIS A 203 23.04 20.93 23.26
CA HIS A 203 21.90 20.99 22.36
C HIS A 203 21.75 22.37 21.72
N SER A 204 21.43 22.42 20.43
CA SER A 204 21.27 23.66 19.66
C SER A 204 20.08 24.52 20.09
N GLN A 205 19.13 23.93 20.83
CA GLN A 205 17.93 24.61 21.33
C GLN A 205 17.94 24.80 22.85
N ARG A 206 19.13 24.75 23.48
CA ARG A 206 19.28 24.96 24.93
C ARG A 206 18.83 26.35 25.41
N ASP A 207 18.95 27.34 24.54
CA ASP A 207 18.57 28.75 24.80
C ASP A 207 17.19 29.12 24.28
N LYS A 208 16.48 28.19 23.64
CA LYS A 208 15.08 28.43 23.27
C LYS A 208 14.23 28.25 24.52
N LEU A 209 13.93 29.35 25.18
CA LEU A 209 13.12 29.36 26.40
C LEU A 209 11.65 29.03 26.10
N THR A 210 11.05 28.27 26.99
CA THR A 210 9.59 28.01 27.00
C THR A 210 8.84 28.95 27.95
N GLN A 211 9.59 29.62 28.83
CA GLN A 211 9.10 30.64 29.75
C GLN A 211 10.21 31.67 29.97
N ALA A 212 9.91 32.95 29.75
CA ALA A 212 10.83 34.06 30.03
C ALA A 212 10.09 35.24 30.69
N MET A 213 10.78 35.96 31.57
CA MET A 213 10.24 37.19 32.16
C MET A 213 9.98 38.21 31.06
N GLY A 214 8.82 38.85 31.11
CA GLY A 214 8.38 39.80 30.10
C GLY A 214 7.55 39.23 28.96
N GLU A 215 7.32 37.90 28.84
CA GLU A 215 6.46 37.29 27.79
C GLU A 215 4.98 37.73 27.84
N ILE A 216 4.27 37.76 26.69
CA ILE A 216 2.86 38.26 26.60
C ILE A 216 1.88 37.27 27.27
N ASP A 217 2.12 35.98 27.08
CA ASP A 217 1.16 34.94 27.48
C ASP A 217 1.25 34.61 29.00
N GLY A 218 1.96 35.44 29.76
CA GLY A 218 2.25 35.26 31.17
C GLY A 218 3.32 34.20 31.43
N ILE A 219 3.67 34.04 32.71
CA ILE A 219 4.66 33.04 33.15
C ILE A 219 4.14 32.15 34.28
N LYS A 220 4.71 30.95 34.36
CA LYS A 220 4.55 30.01 35.47
C LYS A 220 5.91 29.71 36.11
N PRO A 221 6.37 30.54 37.08
CA PRO A 221 7.63 30.30 37.77
C PRO A 221 7.65 28.94 38.48
N TYR A 222 8.78 28.25 38.42
CA TYR A 222 9.06 27.15 39.34
C TYR A 222 9.34 27.73 40.72
N LEU A 223 8.87 27.06 41.77
CA LEU A 223 9.10 27.47 43.16
C LEU A 223 9.35 26.23 44.02
N SER A 224 10.49 26.21 44.71
CA SER A 224 10.87 25.12 45.59
C SER A 224 9.92 24.97 46.79
N LYS A 225 10.03 23.84 47.49
CA LYS A 225 9.56 23.77 48.89
C LYS A 225 10.52 24.59 49.76
N ARG A 226 10.14 24.81 51.03
CA ARG A 226 11.06 25.41 52.00
C ARG A 226 12.19 24.42 52.28
N VAL A 227 13.42 24.80 51.95
CA VAL A 227 14.63 23.97 52.12
C VAL A 227 15.35 24.44 53.38
N GLN A 228 15.62 23.53 54.31
CA GLN A 228 16.38 23.82 55.52
C GLN A 228 17.86 24.05 55.15
N LEU A 229 18.44 25.15 55.64
CA LEU A 229 19.87 25.42 55.51
C LEU A 229 20.62 24.87 56.72
N TYR A 230 21.85 24.43 56.48
CA TYR A 230 22.79 23.95 57.48
C TYR A 230 24.12 24.68 57.35
N ASP A 231 24.88 24.68 58.46
CA ASP A 231 26.26 25.18 58.44
C ASP A 231 27.08 24.37 57.43
N GLY A 232 27.80 25.07 56.56
CA GLY A 232 28.58 24.46 55.48
C GLY A 232 27.88 24.46 54.12
N ASP A 233 26.57 24.70 54.04
CA ASP A 233 25.86 24.75 52.76
C ASP A 233 26.47 25.79 51.81
N ARG A 234 26.44 25.48 50.51
CA ARG A 234 26.94 26.34 49.43
C ARG A 234 25.84 26.52 48.40
N ILE A 235 25.59 27.76 48.00
CA ILE A 235 24.59 28.07 46.98
C ILE A 235 25.31 28.72 45.80
N LEU A 236 25.04 28.26 44.59
CA LEU A 236 25.63 28.77 43.36
C LEU A 236 24.52 29.16 42.38
N LEU A 237 24.56 30.39 41.87
CA LEU A 237 23.68 30.91 40.83
C LEU A 237 24.49 31.06 39.55
N LEU A 238 23.94 30.61 38.41
CA LEU A 238 24.61 30.58 37.11
C LEU A 238 23.68 31.11 36.01
N SER A 239 24.17 31.98 35.14
CA SER A 239 23.52 32.31 33.86
C SER A 239 23.87 31.27 32.79
N HIS A 240 23.23 31.35 31.61
CA HIS A 240 23.42 30.39 30.54
C HIS A 240 24.89 30.18 30.17
N GLY A 241 25.62 31.27 29.90
CA GLY A 241 27.03 31.21 29.51
C GLY A 241 27.96 30.62 30.57
N ALA A 242 27.51 30.49 31.83
CA ALA A 242 28.27 29.84 32.88
C ALA A 242 28.02 28.32 32.92
N TRP A 243 26.76 27.88 33.00
CA TRP A 243 26.45 26.46 33.17
C TRP A 243 26.63 25.64 31.88
N GLU A 244 26.60 26.25 30.69
CA GLU A 244 26.92 25.52 29.45
C GLU A 244 28.39 25.05 29.45
N ASN A 245 29.27 25.76 30.17
CA ASN A 245 30.72 25.51 30.22
C ASN A 245 31.20 24.80 31.52
N LEU A 246 30.34 24.62 32.53
CA LEU A 246 30.66 23.96 33.81
C LEU A 246 29.71 22.78 34.11
N ASP A 247 30.21 21.55 34.15
CA ASP A 247 29.37 20.44 34.66
C ASP A 247 29.36 20.38 36.19
N GLU A 248 28.41 19.64 36.74
CA GLU A 248 28.30 19.45 38.19
C GLU A 248 29.59 18.84 38.80
N SER A 249 30.27 17.95 38.08
CA SER A 249 31.48 17.31 38.61
C SER A 249 32.64 18.30 38.75
N GLU A 250 32.80 19.22 37.81
CA GLU A 250 33.78 20.31 37.88
C GLU A 250 33.47 21.26 39.04
N ILE A 251 32.19 21.59 39.24
CA ILE A 251 31.74 22.44 40.33
C ILE A 251 32.09 21.83 41.69
N GLU A 252 31.77 20.54 41.87
CA GLU A 252 32.03 19.75 43.08
C GLU A 252 33.54 19.58 43.32
N VAL A 253 34.31 19.25 42.28
CA VAL A 253 35.77 19.08 42.36
C VAL A 253 36.47 20.39 42.74
N GLU A 254 36.13 21.52 42.11
CA GLU A 254 36.76 22.80 42.47
C GLU A 254 36.33 23.29 43.86
N LEU A 255 35.11 22.95 44.31
CA LEU A 255 34.65 23.27 45.66
C LEU A 255 35.48 22.54 46.73
N SER A 256 35.75 21.24 46.51
CA SER A 256 36.53 20.42 47.46
C SER A 256 37.96 20.96 47.74
N LYS A 257 38.47 21.85 46.87
CA LYS A 257 39.82 22.43 46.97
C LYS A 257 39.89 23.69 47.82
N THR A 258 38.76 24.33 48.16
CA THR A 258 38.79 25.60 48.91
C THR A 258 37.56 25.88 49.76
N ASP A 259 37.79 26.42 50.94
CA ASP A 259 36.79 26.92 51.89
C ASP A 259 36.44 28.41 51.69
N LYS A 260 37.01 29.06 50.67
CA LYS A 260 36.82 30.49 50.39
C LYS A 260 36.03 30.70 49.10
N VAL A 261 34.82 31.27 49.24
CA VAL A 261 33.91 31.53 48.11
C VAL A 261 34.57 32.29 46.96
N GLY A 262 35.42 33.30 47.23
CA GLY A 262 36.10 34.05 46.18
C GLY A 262 37.14 33.23 45.40
N LYS A 263 37.83 32.29 46.06
CA LYS A 263 38.75 31.37 45.37
C LYS A 263 37.99 30.35 44.54
N TRP A 264 36.87 29.84 45.06
CA TRP A 264 36.03 28.91 44.34
C TRP A 264 35.44 29.53 43.08
N ILE A 265 34.83 30.72 43.20
CA ILE A 265 34.30 31.46 42.05
C ILE A 265 35.41 31.79 41.03
N GLY A 266 36.61 32.16 41.48
CA GLY A 266 37.75 32.36 40.58
C GLY A 266 38.20 31.08 39.86
N ALA A 267 38.19 29.93 40.54
CA ALA A 267 38.53 28.64 39.93
C ALA A 267 37.49 28.22 38.88
N LEU A 268 36.20 28.39 39.18
CA LEU A 268 35.11 28.16 38.22
C LEU A 268 35.18 29.12 37.02
N GLU A 269 35.52 30.40 37.23
CA GLU A 269 35.74 31.34 36.13
C GLU A 269 36.88 30.87 35.20
N ASN A 270 37.97 30.32 35.75
CA ASN A 270 39.05 29.77 34.94
C ASN A 270 38.60 28.53 34.14
N LYS A 271 37.81 27.65 34.75
CA LYS A 271 37.23 26.48 34.06
C LYS A 271 36.33 26.87 32.88
N ILE A 272 35.52 27.92 33.02
CA ILE A 272 34.72 28.46 31.90
C ILE A 272 35.64 28.89 30.74
N LYS A 273 36.78 29.53 31.05
CA LYS A 273 37.75 29.96 30.02
C LYS A 273 38.47 28.77 29.37
N ASP A 274 38.77 27.74 30.14
CA ASP A 274 39.46 26.54 29.65
C ASP A 274 38.54 25.67 28.76
N ASN A 275 37.24 25.61 29.07
CA ASN A 275 36.27 24.74 28.39
C ASN A 275 35.64 25.37 27.13
N SER A 276 36.02 26.59 26.75
CA SER A 276 35.35 27.34 25.66
C SER A 276 36.26 27.61 24.46
N ASP A 277 35.73 27.34 23.25
CA ASP A 277 36.44 27.49 21.96
C ASP A 277 36.35 28.93 21.40
N GLU A 278 37.00 29.88 22.07
CA GLU A 278 37.17 31.30 21.66
C GLU A 278 35.93 32.23 21.70
N ASN A 279 34.69 31.71 21.81
CA ASN A 279 33.47 32.54 21.75
C ASN A 279 32.50 32.37 22.95
N VAL A 280 32.92 32.75 24.16
CA VAL A 280 32.08 32.70 25.38
C VAL A 280 31.01 33.80 25.34
N PRO A 281 29.71 33.47 25.52
CA PRO A 281 28.65 34.47 25.68
C PRO A 281 28.75 35.20 27.03
N ASN A 282 27.78 36.07 27.34
CA ASN A 282 27.68 36.67 28.67
C ASN A 282 27.59 35.56 29.72
N TYR A 283 28.36 35.68 30.79
CA TYR A 283 28.32 34.72 31.88
C TYR A 283 28.46 35.38 33.23
N THR A 284 27.69 34.87 34.19
CA THR A 284 27.66 35.30 35.57
C THR A 284 27.54 34.11 36.48
N LEU A 285 28.41 34.05 37.47
CA LEU A 285 28.41 33.07 38.54
C LEU A 285 28.45 33.77 39.89
N ALA A 286 27.55 33.42 40.79
CA ALA A 286 27.48 33.96 42.14
C ALA A 286 27.41 32.85 43.18
N GLY A 287 28.42 32.76 44.03
CA GLY A 287 28.51 31.80 45.12
C GLY A 287 28.13 32.46 46.45
N VAL A 288 27.39 31.73 47.28
CA VAL A 288 27.02 32.10 48.64
C VAL A 288 27.39 30.97 49.58
N PHE A 289 28.37 31.21 50.45
CA PHE A 289 28.81 30.26 51.46
C PHE A 289 28.05 30.51 52.76
N VAL A 290 27.25 29.53 53.18
CA VAL A 290 26.53 29.52 54.45
C VAL A 290 27.46 28.93 55.51
N ASN A 291 28.34 29.76 56.06
CA ASN A 291 29.28 29.30 57.08
C ASN A 291 28.62 29.13 58.45
N GLN A 292 27.51 29.84 58.68
CA GLN A 292 26.72 29.73 59.91
C GLN A 292 25.26 30.14 59.64
N VAL A 293 24.30 29.30 60.02
CA VAL A 293 22.86 29.64 60.02
C VAL A 293 22.45 30.30 61.34
N SER A 294 21.38 31.09 61.33
CA SER A 294 20.84 31.67 62.58
C SER A 294 20.31 30.55 63.50
N PRO A 295 20.64 30.56 64.80
CA PRO A 295 20.13 29.58 65.75
C PRO A 295 18.60 29.57 65.76
N THR A 296 17.98 28.45 65.38
CA THR A 296 16.53 28.28 65.53
C THR A 296 16.16 28.40 67.01
N GLY A 297 15.43 29.45 67.37
CA GLY A 297 15.07 29.80 68.76
C GLY A 297 14.18 28.78 69.49
N LYS A 298 14.71 27.58 69.77
CA LYS A 298 14.19 26.70 70.82
C LYS A 298 15.10 26.82 72.04
N LYS A 299 14.68 27.63 73.01
CA LYS A 299 15.22 27.62 74.38
C LYS A 299 15.20 26.18 74.92
N LYS A 300 16.38 25.58 75.14
CA LYS A 300 16.52 24.33 75.90
C LYS A 300 16.10 24.59 77.35
N SER A 301 14.99 24.00 77.80
CA SER A 301 14.61 24.02 79.22
C SER A 301 15.31 22.88 79.97
N LYS A 302 15.55 23.10 81.27
CA LYS A 302 16.25 22.16 82.14
C LYS A 302 15.51 20.81 82.24
N ILE A 303 16.36 19.79 82.26
CA ILE A 303 16.15 18.36 82.08
C ILE A 303 15.60 17.75 83.37
N ASN A 304 14.45 17.07 83.30
CA ASN A 304 13.88 16.27 84.41
C ASN A 304 13.93 14.79 84.01
N TYR A 305 14.68 13.95 84.72
CA TYR A 305 15.05 12.58 84.33
C TYR A 305 13.83 11.67 84.05
N MET A 306 12.68 11.91 84.69
CA MET A 306 11.42 11.20 84.45
C MET A 306 10.73 11.55 83.11
N LYS A 307 10.99 12.75 82.56
CA LYS A 307 10.55 13.10 81.20
C LYS A 307 11.42 12.43 80.14
N TYR A 308 12.71 12.17 80.41
CA TYR A 308 13.57 11.46 79.45
C TYR A 308 13.25 9.98 79.34
N LEU A 309 12.69 9.33 80.36
CA LEU A 309 12.22 7.96 80.22
C LEU A 309 10.99 7.87 79.31
N ILE A 310 10.03 8.80 79.48
CA ILE A 310 8.85 8.89 78.61
C ILE A 310 9.21 9.43 77.23
N ILE A 311 10.08 10.43 77.13
CA ILE A 311 10.62 10.96 75.87
C ILE A 311 11.51 9.93 75.20
N ALA A 312 12.27 9.08 75.92
CA ALA A 312 13.03 7.98 75.34
C ALA A 312 12.09 6.87 74.88
N LEU A 313 11.02 6.53 75.62
CA LEU A 313 9.99 5.62 75.14
C LEU A 313 9.19 6.19 73.96
N VAL A 314 8.98 7.50 73.91
CA VAL A 314 8.37 8.21 72.78
C VAL A 314 9.37 8.36 71.63
N ILE A 315 10.67 8.53 71.85
CA ILE A 315 11.71 8.59 70.80
C ILE A 315 12.02 7.18 70.28
N VAL A 316 11.98 6.15 71.12
CA VAL A 316 12.07 4.74 70.71
C VAL A 316 10.77 4.34 70.03
N GLY A 317 9.61 4.79 70.52
CA GLY A 317 8.31 4.59 69.86
C GLY A 317 8.21 5.32 68.53
N LEU A 318 8.66 6.57 68.45
CA LEU A 318 8.72 7.42 67.24
C LEU A 318 9.83 6.92 66.31
N GLY A 319 10.95 6.46 66.83
CA GLY A 319 12.05 5.83 66.10
C GLY A 319 11.62 4.48 65.53
N PHE A 320 10.84 3.69 66.27
CA PHE A 320 10.17 2.50 65.78
C PHE A 320 9.09 2.86 64.75
N PHE A 321 8.34 3.95 64.94
CA PHE A 321 7.35 4.45 63.98
C PHE A 321 7.99 4.93 62.67
N LEU A 322 9.13 5.63 62.77
CA LEU A 322 9.94 6.11 61.65
C LEU A 322 10.67 4.95 60.98
N TYR A 323 11.17 3.98 61.74
CA TYR A 323 11.80 2.76 61.22
C TYR A 323 10.78 1.85 60.53
N LYS A 324 9.62 1.58 61.15
CA LYS A 324 8.50 0.88 60.50
C LYS A 324 8.01 1.65 59.29
N GLY A 325 7.85 2.97 59.39
CA GLY A 325 7.48 3.84 58.28
C GLY A 325 8.48 3.80 57.12
N TYR A 326 9.77 3.82 57.42
CA TYR A 326 10.87 3.68 56.45
C TYR A 326 10.92 2.28 55.85
N SER A 327 10.78 1.23 56.66
CA SER A 327 10.74 -0.17 56.22
C SER A 327 9.56 -0.42 55.30
N LEU A 328 8.36 0.06 55.65
CA LEU A 328 7.16 -0.07 54.83
C LEU A 328 7.25 0.77 53.55
N LYS A 329 7.84 1.98 53.62
CA LYS A 329 8.12 2.77 52.42
C LYS A 329 9.09 2.05 51.49
N LYS A 330 10.19 1.49 52.03
CA LYS A 330 11.21 0.76 51.28
C LYS A 330 10.63 -0.48 50.60
N GLU A 331 9.85 -1.28 51.33
CA GLU A 331 9.19 -2.48 50.80
C GLU A 331 8.20 -2.13 49.68
N ARG A 332 7.39 -1.09 49.88
CA ARG A 332 6.46 -0.57 48.87
C ARG A 332 7.17 -0.02 47.63
N ASP A 333 8.26 0.75 47.82
CA ASP A 333 9.02 1.31 46.71
C ASP A 333 9.69 0.18 45.89
N ILE A 334 10.16 -0.90 46.54
CA ILE A 334 10.65 -2.12 45.86
C ILE A 334 9.55 -2.80 45.05
N THR A 335 8.36 -3.00 45.63
CA THR A 335 7.23 -3.63 44.92
C THR A 335 6.78 -2.77 43.73
N TYR A 336 6.74 -1.44 43.88
CA TYR A 336 6.43 -0.53 42.78
C TYR A 336 7.47 -0.61 41.66
N GLU A 337 8.76 -0.64 42.01
CA GLU A 337 9.84 -0.77 41.04
C GLU A 337 9.79 -2.10 40.29
N ARG A 338 9.43 -3.19 40.98
CA ARG A 338 9.20 -4.49 40.34
C ARG A 338 8.00 -4.47 39.39
N ALA A 339 6.88 -3.87 39.80
CA ALA A 339 5.70 -3.72 38.94
C ALA A 339 6.04 -2.94 37.66
N TYR A 340 6.81 -1.87 37.79
CA TYR A 340 7.31 -1.07 36.67
C TYR A 340 8.31 -1.84 35.79
N GLN A 341 9.18 -2.66 36.37
CA GLN A 341 10.06 -3.54 35.60
C GLN A 341 9.27 -4.56 34.77
N TYR A 342 8.28 -5.22 35.36
CA TYR A 342 7.42 -6.14 34.61
C TYR A 342 6.66 -5.43 33.48
N GLU A 343 6.22 -4.19 33.70
CA GLU A 343 5.60 -3.36 32.67
C GLU A 343 6.57 -3.09 31.51
N ASN A 344 7.83 -2.72 31.81
CA ASN A 344 8.85 -2.48 30.79
C ASN A 344 9.27 -3.75 30.03
N GLU A 345 9.37 -4.89 30.71
CA GLU A 345 9.62 -6.17 30.05
C GLU A 345 8.44 -6.55 29.14
N GLY A 346 7.19 -6.40 29.60
CA GLY A 346 6.00 -6.60 28.78
C GLY A 346 6.03 -5.73 27.51
N LEU A 347 6.45 -4.46 27.63
CA LEU A 347 6.63 -3.56 26.49
C LEU A 347 7.68 -4.04 25.49
N LYS A 348 8.79 -4.64 25.94
CA LYS A 348 9.81 -5.23 25.05
C LYS A 348 9.26 -6.44 24.29
N TYR A 349 8.49 -7.30 24.95
CA TYR A 349 7.85 -8.43 24.29
C TYR A 349 6.84 -7.97 23.23
N VAL A 350 6.06 -6.91 23.49
CA VAL A 350 5.21 -6.27 22.45
C VAL A 350 6.03 -5.81 21.24
N GLU A 351 7.21 -5.20 21.47
CA GLU A 351 8.09 -4.74 20.39
C GLU A 351 8.67 -5.91 19.56
N ASN A 352 9.01 -7.01 20.24
CA ASN A 352 9.49 -8.24 19.61
C ASN A 352 8.38 -9.03 18.90
N GLY A 353 7.11 -8.70 19.17
CA GLY A 353 5.94 -9.38 18.60
C GLY A 353 5.52 -10.64 19.34
N ASP A 354 5.96 -10.79 20.59
CA ASP A 354 5.66 -11.93 21.47
C ASP A 354 4.54 -11.53 22.46
N PHE A 355 3.30 -11.71 22.04
CA PHE A 355 2.15 -11.13 22.72
C PHE A 355 1.65 -11.95 23.90
N GLU A 356 1.93 -13.25 23.92
CA GLU A 356 1.58 -14.14 25.02
C GLU A 356 2.45 -13.82 26.25
N GLU A 357 3.76 -13.67 26.03
CA GLU A 357 4.73 -13.26 27.04
C GLU A 357 4.45 -11.83 27.48
N ALA A 358 4.16 -10.92 26.55
CA ALA A 358 3.79 -9.55 26.91
C ALA A 358 2.55 -9.49 27.83
N LEU A 359 1.54 -10.33 27.57
CA LEU A 359 0.35 -10.46 28.42
C LEU A 359 0.74 -10.94 29.82
N GLU A 360 1.54 -12.01 29.92
CA GLU A 360 1.99 -12.57 31.19
C GLU A 360 2.75 -11.54 32.04
N TYR A 361 3.61 -10.73 31.41
CA TYR A 361 4.35 -9.67 32.09
C TYR A 361 3.46 -8.49 32.51
N PHE A 362 2.46 -8.11 31.72
CA PHE A 362 1.49 -7.11 32.15
C PHE A 362 0.57 -7.62 33.27
N GLU A 363 0.19 -8.89 33.27
CA GLU A 363 -0.54 -9.51 34.39
C GLU A 363 0.32 -9.56 35.66
N LYS A 364 1.60 -9.92 35.57
CA LYS A 364 2.56 -9.84 36.68
C LYS A 364 2.67 -8.41 37.22
N SER A 365 2.79 -7.42 36.33
CA SER A 365 2.81 -6.00 36.69
C SER A 365 1.53 -5.58 37.41
N LYS A 366 0.37 -5.94 36.88
CA LYS A 366 -0.95 -5.69 37.50
C LYS A 366 -1.07 -6.32 38.87
N ASN A 367 -0.63 -7.57 39.04
CA ASN A 367 -0.67 -8.27 40.33
C ASN A 367 0.20 -7.57 41.38
N GLU A 368 1.40 -7.10 41.00
CA GLU A 368 2.26 -6.32 41.91
C GLU A 368 1.67 -4.94 42.22
N TYR A 369 1.05 -4.25 41.25
CA TYR A 369 0.31 -3.01 41.52
C TYR A 369 -0.93 -3.25 42.39
N THR A 370 -1.62 -4.38 42.25
CA THR A 370 -2.76 -4.75 43.09
C THR A 370 -2.32 -5.10 44.51
N ALA A 371 -1.16 -5.73 44.68
CA ALA A 371 -0.57 -6.00 45.99
C ALA A 371 -0.19 -4.72 46.76
N LEU A 372 -0.03 -3.59 46.05
CA LEU A 372 0.15 -2.26 46.62
C LEU A 372 -1.17 -1.58 47.03
N GLU A 373 -2.32 -2.15 46.64
CA GLU A 373 -3.65 -1.62 46.95
C GLU A 373 -4.02 -1.94 48.41
N ILE A 374 -4.40 -0.90 49.16
CA ILE A 374 -4.62 -1.02 50.61
C ILE A 374 -6.10 -0.89 50.92
N SER A 375 -6.66 -1.93 51.56
CA SER A 375 -7.99 -1.87 52.18
C SER A 375 -8.01 -0.78 53.25
N PRO A 376 -8.94 0.19 53.19
CA PRO A 376 -9.09 1.21 54.21
C PRO A 376 -9.23 0.61 55.61
N GLN A 377 -9.81 -0.58 55.76
CA GLN A 377 -10.12 -1.21 57.05
C GLN A 377 -8.91 -1.91 57.69
N GLU A 378 -7.93 -2.35 56.91
CA GLU A 378 -6.74 -3.11 57.38
C GLU A 378 -5.50 -2.23 57.61
N ALA A 379 -5.52 -0.98 57.14
CA ALA A 379 -4.41 -0.05 57.29
C ALA A 379 -4.19 0.35 58.76
N ASN A 380 -3.16 -0.22 59.40
CA ASN A 380 -2.74 0.10 60.76
C ASN A 380 -2.44 1.62 60.92
N ILE A 381 -2.59 2.16 62.13
CA ILE A 381 -2.53 3.62 62.42
C ILE A 381 -1.24 4.27 61.88
N VAL A 382 -0.12 3.54 61.94
CA VAL A 382 1.18 3.96 61.38
C VAL A 382 1.09 4.26 59.89
N TYR A 383 0.42 3.39 59.15
CA TYR A 383 0.32 3.44 57.70
C TYR A 383 -0.56 4.59 57.22
N ARG A 384 -1.76 4.75 57.83
CA ARG A 384 -2.69 5.86 57.54
C ARG A 384 -2.12 7.25 57.84
N THR A 385 -1.20 7.33 58.79
CA THR A 385 -0.59 8.59 59.22
C THR A 385 0.56 9.03 58.32
N ILE A 386 1.29 8.08 57.72
CA ILE A 386 2.45 8.33 56.84
C ILE A 386 2.02 8.44 55.38
N PHE A 387 1.07 7.61 54.96
CA PHE A 387 0.55 7.59 53.59
C PHE A 387 -0.91 7.97 53.64
N SER A 388 -1.30 9.05 52.95
CA SER A 388 -2.72 9.33 52.72
C SER A 388 -3.25 8.23 51.81
N PRO A 389 -4.03 7.25 52.31
CA PRO A 389 -4.42 6.09 51.51
C PRO A 389 -5.23 6.53 50.28
N LYS A 390 -6.00 7.62 50.45
CA LYS A 390 -6.85 8.20 49.42
C LYS A 390 -6.06 8.73 48.21
N ILE A 391 -4.95 9.44 48.41
CA ILE A 391 -4.17 10.02 47.31
C ILE A 391 -3.30 8.94 46.64
N THR A 392 -2.74 8.04 47.44
CA THR A 392 -1.89 6.95 46.96
C THR A 392 -2.68 5.94 46.12
N ASN A 393 -3.87 5.55 46.58
CA ASN A 393 -4.76 4.66 45.82
C ASN A 393 -5.33 5.31 44.54
N ILE A 394 -5.49 6.65 44.49
CA ILE A 394 -5.92 7.33 43.24
C ILE A 394 -4.82 7.26 42.16
N ASN A 395 -3.56 7.48 42.52
CA ASN A 395 -2.45 7.39 41.56
C ASN A 395 -2.16 5.95 41.16
N LEU A 396 -2.23 5.01 42.11
CA LEU A 396 -2.06 3.58 41.85
C LEU A 396 -3.20 3.04 40.96
N GLY A 397 -4.45 3.41 41.24
CA GLY A 397 -5.60 3.04 40.42
C GLY A 397 -5.53 3.61 39.00
N ARG A 398 -4.92 4.78 38.79
CA ARG A 398 -4.63 5.29 37.43
C ARG A 398 -3.62 4.43 36.70
N GLN A 399 -2.56 3.98 37.38
CA GLN A 399 -1.57 3.10 36.73
C GLN A 399 -2.13 1.70 36.45
N MET A 400 -2.88 1.14 37.39
CA MET A 400 -3.59 -0.12 37.16
C MET A 400 -4.54 -0.04 35.96
N LEU A 401 -5.28 1.07 35.83
CA LEU A 401 -6.15 1.30 34.66
C LEU A 401 -5.36 1.38 33.34
N LEU A 402 -4.15 1.95 33.36
CA LEU A 402 -3.29 2.00 32.17
C LEU A 402 -2.76 0.61 31.81
N VAL A 403 -2.35 -0.19 32.80
CA VAL A 403 -1.92 -1.58 32.59
C VAL A 403 -3.10 -2.45 32.11
N ASP A 404 -4.29 -2.28 32.68
CA ASP A 404 -5.52 -2.95 32.23
C ASP A 404 -5.84 -2.64 30.77
N LYS A 405 -5.69 -1.38 30.37
CA LYS A 405 -5.87 -0.97 28.98
C LYS A 405 -4.86 -1.63 28.05
N LYS A 406 -3.60 -1.80 28.48
CA LYS A 406 -2.57 -2.51 27.71
C LYS A 406 -2.91 -4.00 27.58
N ILE A 407 -3.34 -4.65 28.66
CA ILE A 407 -3.80 -6.05 28.66
C ILE A 407 -4.97 -6.24 27.69
N GLU A 408 -5.98 -5.37 27.76
CA GLU A 408 -7.13 -5.40 26.85
C GLU A 408 -6.69 -5.27 25.38
N GLN A 409 -5.80 -4.32 25.08
CA GLN A 409 -5.32 -4.11 23.71
C GLN A 409 -4.42 -5.25 23.20
N ILE A 410 -3.66 -5.92 24.07
CA ILE A 410 -2.96 -7.17 23.70
C ILE A 410 -3.97 -8.27 23.37
N GLY A 411 -5.03 -8.43 24.16
CA GLY A 411 -6.09 -9.40 23.87
C GLY A 411 -6.71 -9.18 22.48
N VAL A 412 -7.03 -7.92 22.14
CA VAL A 412 -7.52 -7.56 20.79
C VAL A 412 -6.48 -7.92 19.71
N LEU A 413 -5.19 -7.72 19.99
CA LEU A 413 -4.13 -8.06 19.04
C LEU A 413 -4.00 -9.58 18.82
N GLN A 414 -4.16 -10.38 19.87
CA GLN A 414 -4.21 -11.85 19.75
C GLN A 414 -5.41 -12.31 18.91
N GLU A 415 -6.58 -11.68 19.10
CA GLU A 415 -7.75 -11.95 18.25
C GLU A 415 -7.48 -11.61 16.78
N ILE A 416 -6.87 -10.45 16.50
CA ILE A 416 -6.48 -10.04 15.13
C ILE A 416 -5.57 -11.09 14.51
N LEU A 417 -4.56 -11.59 15.24
CA LEU A 417 -3.66 -12.62 14.75
C LEU A 417 -4.36 -13.97 14.53
N SER A 418 -5.32 -14.31 15.38
CA SER A 418 -6.15 -15.50 15.19
C SER A 418 -6.97 -15.40 13.90
N ASP A 419 -7.63 -14.26 13.66
CA ASP A 419 -8.40 -14.01 12.44
C ASP A 419 -7.50 -14.04 11.20
N VAL A 420 -6.30 -13.47 11.28
CA VAL A 420 -5.28 -13.52 10.20
C VAL A 420 -4.85 -14.96 9.93
N ASN A 421 -4.60 -15.77 10.96
CA ASN A 421 -4.25 -17.18 10.80
C ASN A 421 -5.39 -18.00 10.16
N GLU A 422 -6.64 -17.70 10.51
CA GLU A 422 -7.82 -18.31 9.87
C GLU A 422 -7.93 -17.88 8.39
N ALA A 423 -7.74 -16.59 8.10
CA ALA A 423 -7.70 -16.05 6.75
C ALA A 423 -6.59 -16.69 5.91
N ASP A 424 -5.38 -16.84 6.46
CA ASP A 424 -4.24 -17.50 5.80
C ASP A 424 -4.57 -18.96 5.44
N LYS A 425 -5.28 -19.69 6.31
CA LYS A 425 -5.74 -21.07 5.99
C LYS A 425 -6.68 -21.09 4.80
N LEU A 426 -7.66 -20.19 4.77
CA LEU A 426 -8.62 -20.06 3.66
C LEU A 426 -7.91 -19.64 2.36
N TYR A 427 -7.00 -18.67 2.45
CA TYR A 427 -6.16 -18.23 1.33
C TYR A 427 -5.34 -19.38 0.74
N ASN A 428 -4.78 -20.24 1.59
CA ASN A 428 -4.04 -21.42 1.17
C ASN A 428 -4.95 -22.50 0.57
N ALA A 429 -6.21 -22.59 1.03
CA ALA A 429 -7.24 -23.44 0.44
C ALA A 429 -7.85 -22.87 -0.86
N ASN A 430 -7.36 -21.73 -1.35
CA ASN A 430 -7.86 -20.98 -2.52
C ASN A 430 -9.29 -20.41 -2.36
N ASP A 431 -9.78 -20.32 -1.12
CA ASP A 431 -11.04 -19.62 -0.80
C ASP A 431 -10.74 -18.13 -0.55
N PHE A 432 -10.47 -17.42 -1.64
CA PHE A 432 -10.01 -16.03 -1.58
C PHE A 432 -11.10 -15.05 -1.12
N ILE A 433 -12.37 -15.36 -1.36
CA ILE A 433 -13.49 -14.49 -0.96
C ILE A 433 -13.64 -14.53 0.55
N THR A 434 -13.77 -15.72 1.14
CA THR A 434 -13.90 -15.85 2.61
C THR A 434 -12.61 -15.45 3.33
N ALA A 435 -11.43 -15.69 2.73
CA ALA A 435 -10.18 -15.15 3.25
C ALA A 435 -10.18 -13.60 3.29
N GLU A 436 -10.66 -12.93 2.24
CA GLU A 436 -10.78 -11.46 2.22
C GLU A 436 -11.68 -10.95 3.35
N GLU A 437 -12.83 -11.58 3.54
CA GLU A 437 -13.77 -11.25 4.62
C GLU A 437 -13.09 -11.34 5.99
N LYS A 438 -12.37 -12.43 6.24
CA LYS A 438 -11.62 -12.64 7.49
C LYS A 438 -10.50 -11.61 7.69
N TYR A 439 -9.72 -11.28 6.66
CA TYR A 439 -8.74 -10.19 6.78
C TYR A 439 -9.40 -8.83 7.06
N ARG A 440 -10.61 -8.58 6.54
CA ARG A 440 -11.37 -7.35 6.84
C ARG A 440 -11.91 -7.32 8.26
N GLU A 441 -12.35 -8.46 8.79
CA GLU A 441 -12.72 -8.59 10.21
C GLU A 441 -11.52 -8.23 11.11
N ALA A 442 -10.35 -8.81 10.82
CA ALA A 442 -9.09 -8.49 11.51
C ALA A 442 -8.76 -6.99 11.39
N LYS A 443 -8.86 -6.41 10.19
CA LYS A 443 -8.64 -4.97 9.97
C LYS A 443 -9.61 -4.09 10.76
N GLY A 444 -10.86 -4.50 10.88
CA GLY A 444 -11.90 -3.79 11.61
C GLY A 444 -11.62 -3.64 13.10
N LYS A 445 -10.80 -4.52 13.68
CA LYS A 445 -10.38 -4.49 15.09
C LYS A 445 -9.18 -3.57 15.35
N ILE A 446 -8.35 -3.27 14.34
CA ILE A 446 -7.14 -2.43 14.47
C ILE A 446 -7.41 -1.04 15.12
N PRO A 447 -8.50 -0.31 14.80
CA PRO A 447 -8.80 0.97 15.45
C PRO A 447 -8.99 0.92 16.97
N GLN A 448 -9.16 -0.26 17.56
CA GLN A 448 -9.26 -0.46 19.01
C GLN A 448 -7.87 -0.36 19.70
N LEU A 449 -6.78 -0.46 18.93
CA LEU A 449 -5.39 -0.43 19.41
C LEU A 449 -4.79 1.00 19.51
N LYS A 450 -5.63 2.05 19.53
CA LYS A 450 -5.20 3.47 19.38
C LYS A 450 -4.17 3.96 20.42
N ASP A 451 -4.09 3.31 21.58
CA ASP A 451 -3.20 3.74 22.66
C ASP A 451 -1.85 3.00 22.64
N LEU A 452 -1.80 1.82 22.01
CA LEU A 452 -0.58 1.09 21.71
C LEU A 452 0.00 1.61 20.37
N LYS A 453 0.70 2.75 20.37
CA LYS A 453 1.39 3.26 19.16
C LYS A 453 2.72 2.53 18.92
N TYR A 454 2.65 1.31 18.37
CA TYR A 454 3.85 0.53 18.02
C TYR A 454 3.97 0.32 16.52
N LYS A 455 5.21 0.42 16.03
CA LYS A 455 5.59 0.14 14.65
C LYS A 455 5.10 -1.25 14.17
N LYS A 456 5.05 -2.24 15.08
CA LYS A 456 4.60 -3.60 14.77
C LYS A 456 3.13 -3.67 14.36
N ILE A 457 2.26 -2.85 14.96
CA ILE A 457 0.83 -2.80 14.61
C ILE A 457 0.67 -2.21 13.20
N ASP A 458 1.45 -1.19 12.85
CA ASP A 458 1.44 -0.62 11.49
C ASP A 458 1.96 -1.62 10.44
N GLU A 459 2.90 -2.50 10.81
CA GLU A 459 3.37 -3.60 9.97
C GLU A 459 2.28 -4.67 9.77
N ILE A 460 1.59 -5.08 10.84
CA ILE A 460 0.47 -6.03 10.77
C ILE A 460 -0.66 -5.45 9.90
N SER A 461 -1.03 -4.19 10.12
CA SER A 461 -2.05 -3.48 9.35
C SER A 461 -1.72 -3.44 7.86
N ARG A 462 -0.47 -3.11 7.51
CA ARG A 462 -0.01 -3.12 6.11
C ARG A 462 -0.06 -4.53 5.50
N LYS A 463 0.39 -5.55 6.22
CA LYS A 463 0.30 -6.95 5.73
C LYS A 463 -1.14 -7.36 5.46
N ILE A 464 -2.08 -7.01 6.34
CA ILE A 464 -3.51 -7.28 6.15
C ILE A 464 -4.02 -6.56 4.89
N ASP A 465 -3.60 -5.32 4.65
CA ASP A 465 -4.00 -4.56 3.45
C ASP A 465 -3.48 -5.17 2.14
N ASP A 466 -2.22 -5.63 2.16
CA ASP A 466 -1.61 -6.34 1.05
C ASP A 466 -2.35 -7.67 0.80
N SER A 467 -2.68 -8.43 1.86
CA SER A 467 -3.45 -9.67 1.76
C SER A 467 -4.87 -9.46 1.24
N ILE A 468 -5.60 -8.44 1.70
CA ILE A 468 -6.92 -8.08 1.16
C ILE A 468 -6.83 -7.78 -0.33
N THR A 469 -5.81 -7.01 -0.74
CA THR A 469 -5.58 -6.67 -2.15
C THR A 469 -5.27 -7.91 -2.99
N ALA A 470 -4.46 -8.82 -2.44
CA ALA A 470 -4.14 -10.09 -3.08
C ALA A 470 -5.39 -10.98 -3.21
N CYS A 471 -6.19 -11.13 -2.15
CA CYS A 471 -7.44 -11.92 -2.18
C CYS A 471 -8.40 -11.43 -3.27
N LYS A 472 -8.62 -10.11 -3.39
CA LYS A 472 -9.49 -9.55 -4.45
C LYS A 472 -9.02 -9.94 -5.84
N GLY A 473 -7.73 -9.75 -6.11
CA GLY A 473 -7.16 -10.08 -7.42
C GLY A 473 -7.24 -11.57 -7.69
N LEU A 474 -6.88 -12.40 -6.71
CA LEU A 474 -6.89 -13.85 -6.83
C LEU A 474 -8.29 -14.43 -6.94
N ALA A 475 -9.31 -13.86 -6.28
CA ALA A 475 -10.71 -14.26 -6.42
C ALA A 475 -11.18 -14.08 -7.88
N VAL A 476 -10.88 -12.92 -8.49
CA VAL A 476 -11.22 -12.67 -9.90
C VAL A 476 -10.50 -13.67 -10.81
N ALA A 477 -9.20 -13.90 -10.59
CA ALA A 477 -8.42 -14.84 -11.39
C ALA A 477 -8.88 -16.29 -11.22
N TYR A 478 -9.30 -16.68 -10.01
CA TYR A 478 -9.84 -18.00 -9.73
C TYR A 478 -11.17 -18.21 -10.43
N ASN A 479 -12.05 -17.20 -10.43
CA ASN A 479 -13.28 -17.24 -11.23
C ASN A 479 -12.98 -17.35 -12.72
N MET A 480 -12.04 -16.56 -13.27
CA MET A 480 -11.61 -16.72 -14.68
C MET A 480 -11.12 -18.14 -14.97
N LYS A 481 -10.39 -18.77 -14.04
CA LYS A 481 -9.97 -20.17 -14.18
C LYS A 481 -11.19 -21.11 -14.22
N LEU A 482 -12.18 -20.91 -13.37
CA LEU A 482 -13.41 -21.71 -13.36
C LEU A 482 -14.24 -21.50 -14.64
N ASP A 483 -14.39 -20.25 -15.09
CA ASP A 483 -15.05 -19.91 -16.36
C ASP A 483 -14.31 -20.58 -17.53
N GLY A 484 -12.98 -20.62 -17.49
CA GLY A 484 -12.17 -21.35 -18.46
C GLY A 484 -12.43 -22.87 -18.45
N ASP A 485 -12.61 -23.47 -17.27
CA ASP A 485 -12.98 -24.88 -17.13
C ASP A 485 -14.40 -25.14 -17.69
N GLU A 486 -15.36 -24.25 -17.44
CA GLU A 486 -16.74 -24.36 -17.98
C GLU A 486 -16.76 -24.21 -19.51
N LEU A 487 -16.02 -23.24 -20.05
CA LEU A 487 -15.91 -23.06 -21.51
C LEU A 487 -15.29 -24.29 -22.19
N LEU A 488 -14.39 -24.98 -21.51
CA LEU A 488 -13.83 -26.23 -22.01
C LEU A 488 -14.88 -27.36 -22.07
N GLU A 489 -15.80 -27.44 -21.11
CA GLU A 489 -16.94 -28.38 -21.15
C GLU A 489 -17.91 -28.06 -22.30
N GLN A 490 -18.00 -26.77 -22.68
CA GLN A 490 -18.78 -26.30 -23.84
C GLN A 490 -18.02 -26.40 -25.17
N GLU A 491 -16.84 -27.02 -25.18
CA GLU A 491 -15.92 -27.15 -26.34
C GLU A 491 -15.39 -25.81 -26.91
N ASP A 492 -15.51 -24.69 -26.17
CA ASP A 492 -14.97 -23.39 -26.56
C ASP A 492 -13.50 -23.23 -26.15
N ILE A 493 -12.62 -23.82 -26.98
CA ILE A 493 -11.17 -23.86 -26.75
C ILE A 493 -10.56 -22.44 -26.68
N GLU A 494 -10.98 -21.52 -27.54
CA GLU A 494 -10.42 -20.15 -27.58
C GLU A 494 -10.83 -19.36 -26.35
N GLY A 495 -12.11 -19.44 -25.97
CA GLY A 495 -12.61 -18.83 -24.73
C GLY A 495 -11.86 -19.35 -23.50
N ALA A 496 -11.65 -20.67 -23.42
CA ALA A 496 -10.91 -21.30 -22.33
C ALA A 496 -9.43 -20.84 -22.29
N ILE A 497 -8.72 -20.87 -23.42
CA ILE A 497 -7.32 -20.38 -23.51
C ILE A 497 -7.23 -18.94 -23.03
N ARG A 498 -8.11 -18.06 -23.51
CA ARG A 498 -8.11 -16.65 -23.13
C ARG A 498 -8.26 -16.48 -21.62
N ASN A 499 -9.25 -17.13 -21.01
CA ASN A 499 -9.50 -17.06 -19.57
C ASN A 499 -8.31 -17.56 -18.76
N TYR A 500 -7.70 -18.69 -19.14
CA TYR A 500 -6.51 -19.20 -18.47
C TYR A 500 -5.31 -18.25 -18.59
N LEU A 501 -5.12 -17.59 -19.73
CA LEU A 501 -4.05 -16.61 -19.92
C LEU A 501 -4.28 -15.33 -19.10
N GLU A 502 -5.53 -14.84 -19.02
CA GLU A 502 -5.87 -13.70 -18.17
C GLU A 502 -5.68 -14.04 -16.68
N ALA A 503 -6.14 -15.23 -16.24
CA ALA A 503 -5.90 -15.73 -14.88
C ALA A 503 -4.40 -15.89 -14.57
N LYS A 504 -3.62 -16.42 -15.53
CA LYS A 504 -2.16 -16.60 -15.42
C LYS A 504 -1.43 -15.31 -15.08
N LEU A 505 -1.80 -14.18 -15.70
CA LEU A 505 -1.17 -12.88 -15.42
C LEU A 505 -1.38 -12.45 -13.96
N VAL A 506 -2.57 -12.71 -13.43
CA VAL A 506 -2.91 -12.35 -12.05
C VAL A 506 -2.25 -13.29 -11.04
N PHE A 507 -2.26 -14.61 -11.30
CA PHE A 507 -1.55 -15.58 -10.45
C PHE A 507 -0.05 -15.31 -10.40
N LEU A 508 0.55 -14.90 -11.52
CA LEU A 508 1.94 -14.47 -11.57
C LEU A 508 2.18 -13.21 -10.73
N LYS A 509 1.31 -12.19 -10.85
CA LYS A 509 1.41 -10.93 -10.11
C LYS A 509 1.40 -11.14 -8.59
N PHE A 510 0.57 -12.06 -8.10
CA PHE A 510 0.43 -12.36 -6.67
C PHE A 510 1.21 -13.61 -6.22
N ASN A 511 2.09 -14.13 -7.08
CA ASN A 511 2.97 -15.27 -6.79
C ASN A 511 2.23 -16.53 -6.30
N LYS A 512 1.04 -16.84 -6.84
CA LYS A 512 0.27 -18.04 -6.50
C LYS A 512 0.68 -19.21 -7.40
N ILE A 513 1.82 -19.81 -7.07
CA ILE A 513 2.57 -20.75 -7.93
C ILE A 513 1.74 -21.97 -8.34
N ASP A 514 0.99 -22.57 -7.42
CA ASP A 514 0.24 -23.81 -7.69
C ASP A 514 -0.81 -23.60 -8.79
N LEU A 515 -1.60 -22.54 -8.68
CA LEU A 515 -2.61 -22.18 -9.68
C LEU A 515 -1.98 -21.67 -10.97
N LEU A 516 -0.86 -20.94 -10.87
CA LEU A 516 -0.09 -20.50 -12.04
C LEU A 516 0.38 -21.69 -12.89
N ALA A 517 0.89 -22.74 -12.25
CA ALA A 517 1.31 -23.96 -12.92
C ALA A 517 0.12 -24.65 -13.59
N GLU A 518 -1.01 -24.80 -12.88
CA GLU A 518 -2.22 -25.43 -13.41
C GLU A 518 -2.75 -24.73 -14.68
N VAL A 519 -2.95 -23.41 -14.63
CA VAL A 519 -3.48 -22.67 -15.81
C VAL A 519 -2.46 -22.61 -16.96
N THR A 520 -1.16 -22.65 -16.65
CA THR A 520 -0.11 -22.71 -17.68
C THR A 520 -0.16 -24.04 -18.41
N GLU A 521 -0.22 -25.16 -17.70
CA GLU A 521 -0.33 -26.49 -18.31
C GLU A 521 -1.60 -26.60 -19.16
N LYS A 522 -2.75 -26.17 -18.62
CA LYS A 522 -4.03 -26.19 -19.33
C LYS A 522 -3.98 -25.36 -20.62
N SER A 523 -3.52 -24.12 -20.54
CA SER A 523 -3.43 -23.23 -21.72
C SER A 523 -2.45 -23.75 -22.78
N GLU A 524 -1.30 -24.31 -22.40
CA GLU A 524 -0.35 -24.90 -23.35
C GLU A 524 -0.89 -26.16 -24.03
N ARG A 525 -1.57 -27.02 -23.28
CA ARG A 525 -2.22 -28.22 -23.83
C ARG A 525 -3.29 -27.84 -24.84
N LEU A 526 -4.10 -26.84 -24.54
CA LEU A 526 -5.13 -26.33 -25.45
C LEU A 526 -4.52 -25.64 -26.67
N ALA A 527 -3.43 -24.88 -26.52
CA ALA A 527 -2.72 -24.28 -27.64
C ALA A 527 -2.20 -25.34 -28.63
N LYS A 528 -1.70 -26.48 -28.15
CA LYS A 528 -1.32 -27.62 -29.02
C LYS A 528 -2.54 -28.24 -29.72
N SER A 529 -3.69 -28.33 -29.04
CA SER A 529 -4.93 -28.82 -29.64
C SER A 529 -5.43 -27.89 -30.76
N ARG A 530 -5.37 -26.58 -30.50
CA ARG A 530 -5.66 -25.49 -31.44
C ARG A 530 -4.77 -25.58 -32.68
N GLU A 531 -3.46 -25.75 -32.51
CA GLU A 531 -2.50 -25.91 -33.61
C GLU A 531 -2.87 -27.09 -34.52
N ARG A 532 -3.22 -28.24 -33.95
CA ARG A 532 -3.66 -29.42 -34.73
C ARG A 532 -4.94 -29.17 -35.53
N LYS A 533 -5.89 -28.37 -35.01
CA LYS A 533 -7.09 -27.97 -35.76
C LYS A 533 -6.70 -27.05 -36.92
N TYR A 534 -5.79 -26.10 -36.69
CA TYR A 534 -5.29 -25.20 -37.73
C TYR A 534 -4.57 -25.97 -38.86
N ASP A 535 -3.72 -26.94 -38.51
CA ASP A 535 -3.05 -27.82 -39.48
C ASP A 535 -4.04 -28.59 -40.35
N ARG A 536 -5.17 -29.04 -39.76
CA ARG A 536 -6.24 -29.70 -40.48
C ARG A 536 -6.96 -28.76 -41.45
N ALA A 537 -7.24 -27.52 -41.04
CA ALA A 537 -7.83 -26.51 -41.92
C ALA A 537 -6.90 -26.23 -43.12
N LEU A 538 -5.60 -26.04 -42.86
CA LEU A 538 -4.59 -25.82 -43.89
C LEU A 538 -4.45 -27.02 -44.84
N MET A 539 -4.57 -28.24 -44.31
CA MET A 539 -4.61 -29.45 -45.15
C MET A 539 -5.80 -29.44 -46.10
N TYR A 540 -6.98 -29.02 -45.66
CA TYR A 540 -8.16 -28.89 -46.53
C TYR A 540 -7.99 -27.79 -47.57
N GLU A 541 -7.45 -26.63 -47.20
CA GLU A 541 -7.13 -25.56 -48.16
C GLU A 541 -6.16 -26.03 -49.24
N LYS A 542 -5.10 -26.75 -48.83
CA LYS A 542 -4.12 -27.32 -49.76
C LYS A 542 -4.79 -28.28 -50.74
N LYS A 543 -5.64 -29.19 -50.24
CA LYS A 543 -6.40 -30.11 -51.08
C LYS A 543 -7.33 -29.38 -52.06
N ALA A 544 -8.01 -28.32 -51.60
CA ALA A 544 -8.85 -27.52 -52.47
C ALA A 544 -8.04 -26.88 -53.61
N TYR A 545 -6.89 -26.28 -53.28
CA TYR A 545 -6.00 -25.67 -54.26
C TYR A 545 -5.45 -26.68 -55.29
N GLU A 546 -5.14 -27.91 -54.86
CA GLU A 546 -4.63 -28.95 -55.77
C GLU A 546 -5.66 -29.41 -56.80
N ILE A 547 -6.96 -29.31 -56.50
CA ILE A 547 -8.04 -29.84 -57.37
C ILE A 547 -8.91 -28.76 -58.02
N GLU A 548 -8.81 -27.48 -57.62
CA GLU A 548 -9.70 -26.40 -58.05
C GLU A 548 -9.80 -26.24 -59.59
N SER A 549 -8.74 -26.58 -60.33
CA SER A 549 -8.75 -26.52 -61.80
C SER A 549 -9.49 -27.69 -62.46
N SER A 550 -9.61 -28.83 -61.79
CA SER A 550 -10.13 -30.10 -62.35
C SER A 550 -11.41 -30.62 -61.69
N ASP A 551 -11.72 -30.11 -60.50
CA ASP A 551 -12.88 -30.48 -59.68
C ASP A 551 -13.29 -29.28 -58.81
N ILE A 552 -14.03 -28.36 -59.41
CA ILE A 552 -14.46 -27.13 -58.72
C ILE A 552 -15.39 -27.45 -57.56
N ASN A 553 -16.31 -28.40 -57.73
CA ASN A 553 -17.26 -28.78 -56.68
C ASN A 553 -16.54 -29.42 -55.48
N GLY A 554 -15.57 -30.30 -55.72
CA GLY A 554 -14.73 -30.88 -54.68
C GLY A 554 -13.88 -29.83 -53.96
N ALA A 555 -13.32 -28.87 -54.70
CA ALA A 555 -12.54 -27.78 -54.10
C ALA A 555 -13.40 -26.92 -53.15
N ILE A 556 -14.63 -26.57 -53.55
CA ILE A 556 -15.57 -25.84 -52.70
C ILE A 556 -15.89 -26.62 -51.43
N VAL A 557 -16.12 -27.94 -51.51
CA VAL A 557 -16.38 -28.79 -50.34
C VAL A 557 -15.21 -28.74 -49.35
N TYR A 558 -13.96 -28.84 -49.83
CA TYR A 558 -12.79 -28.74 -48.95
C TYR A 558 -12.64 -27.35 -48.33
N LEU A 559 -12.91 -26.29 -49.08
CA LEU A 559 -12.90 -24.93 -48.53
C LEU A 559 -14.01 -24.73 -47.48
N GLU A 560 -15.20 -25.32 -47.67
CA GLU A 560 -16.26 -25.28 -46.66
C GLU A 560 -15.84 -26.02 -45.37
N MET A 561 -15.14 -27.15 -45.47
CA MET A 561 -14.54 -27.83 -44.31
C MET A 561 -13.51 -26.95 -43.59
N ALA A 562 -12.63 -26.27 -44.35
CA ALA A 562 -11.65 -25.34 -43.79
C ALA A 562 -12.34 -24.14 -43.11
N LYS A 563 -13.36 -23.56 -43.76
CA LYS A 563 -14.18 -22.45 -43.24
C LYS A 563 -14.84 -22.81 -41.90
N GLY A 564 -15.40 -24.02 -41.81
CA GLY A 564 -15.98 -24.55 -40.57
C GLY A 564 -14.97 -24.64 -39.44
N ILE A 565 -13.76 -25.15 -39.71
CA ILE A 565 -12.70 -25.21 -38.70
C ILE A 565 -12.24 -23.81 -38.28
N TYR A 566 -12.08 -22.86 -39.20
CA TYR A 566 -11.75 -21.49 -38.84
C TYR A 566 -12.84 -20.80 -38.03
N ALA A 567 -14.12 -21.13 -38.26
CA ALA A 567 -15.22 -20.68 -37.42
C ALA A 567 -15.15 -21.25 -35.99
N GLU A 568 -14.85 -22.55 -35.84
CA GLU A 568 -14.61 -23.15 -34.52
C GLU A 568 -13.42 -22.52 -33.78
N LEU A 569 -12.38 -22.14 -34.53
CA LEU A 569 -11.18 -21.46 -34.01
C LEU A 569 -11.38 -19.95 -33.81
N ARG A 570 -12.57 -19.42 -34.09
CA ARG A 570 -12.90 -17.98 -34.07
C ARG A 570 -11.90 -17.10 -34.87
N ASP A 571 -11.25 -17.65 -35.89
CA ASP A 571 -10.37 -16.92 -36.80
C ASP A 571 -11.19 -16.32 -37.94
N GLU A 572 -11.88 -15.21 -37.64
CA GLU A 572 -12.74 -14.51 -38.59
C GLU A 572 -11.99 -14.01 -39.83
N THR A 573 -10.71 -13.66 -39.67
CA THR A 573 -9.90 -13.15 -40.79
C THR A 573 -9.70 -14.25 -41.83
N ARG A 574 -9.25 -15.43 -41.41
CA ARG A 574 -9.14 -16.60 -42.29
C ARG A 574 -10.49 -17.07 -42.78
N ARG A 575 -11.52 -17.11 -41.93
CA ARG A 575 -12.86 -17.52 -42.33
C ARG A 575 -13.37 -16.69 -43.51
N LEU A 576 -13.26 -15.36 -43.43
CA LEU A 576 -13.67 -14.44 -44.50
C LEU A 576 -12.80 -14.57 -45.76
N GLU A 577 -11.50 -14.85 -45.61
CA GLU A 577 -10.62 -15.12 -46.76
C GLU A 577 -11.08 -16.37 -47.54
N ILE A 578 -11.39 -17.45 -46.81
CA ILE A 578 -11.90 -18.71 -47.39
C ILE A 578 -13.30 -18.50 -47.99
N GLU A 579 -14.18 -17.78 -47.32
CA GLU A 579 -15.50 -17.40 -47.85
C GLU A 579 -15.36 -16.63 -49.17
N GLY A 580 -14.43 -15.69 -49.26
CA GLY A 580 -14.12 -14.99 -50.51
C GLY A 580 -13.59 -15.91 -51.61
N ARG A 581 -12.79 -16.94 -51.29
CA ARG A 581 -12.35 -17.95 -52.26
C ARG A 581 -13.52 -18.80 -52.76
N ILE A 582 -14.40 -19.23 -51.86
CA ILE A 582 -15.61 -20.00 -52.20
C ILE A 582 -16.47 -19.19 -53.17
N LEU A 583 -16.74 -17.92 -52.88
CA LEU A 583 -17.53 -17.06 -53.76
C LEU A 583 -16.93 -16.92 -55.17
N ARG A 584 -15.60 -16.82 -55.28
CA ARG A 584 -14.92 -16.78 -56.59
C ARG A 584 -15.08 -18.10 -57.35
N LEU A 585 -14.93 -19.23 -56.68
CA LEU A 585 -15.13 -20.54 -57.30
C LEU A 585 -16.59 -20.78 -57.68
N ASP A 586 -17.54 -20.31 -56.87
CA ASP A 586 -18.97 -20.35 -57.18
C ASP A 586 -19.28 -19.53 -58.45
N GLU A 587 -18.69 -18.34 -58.62
CA GLU A 587 -18.86 -17.54 -59.84
C GLU A 587 -18.31 -18.24 -61.09
N VAL A 588 -17.15 -18.88 -60.97
CA VAL A 588 -16.56 -19.72 -62.04
C VAL A 588 -17.47 -20.90 -62.33
N ARG A 589 -17.95 -21.61 -61.30
CA ARG A 589 -18.88 -22.74 -61.42
C ARG A 589 -20.13 -22.32 -62.17
N ASP A 590 -20.75 -21.21 -61.79
CA ASP A 590 -21.99 -20.71 -62.39
C ASP A 590 -21.78 -20.29 -63.85
N THR A 591 -20.61 -19.73 -64.17
CA THR A 591 -20.22 -19.42 -65.55
C THR A 591 -20.09 -20.69 -66.38
N LEU A 592 -19.37 -21.70 -65.89
CA LEU A 592 -19.22 -22.98 -66.56
C LEU A 592 -20.57 -23.70 -66.76
N ILE A 593 -21.48 -23.64 -65.78
CA ILE A 593 -22.83 -24.19 -65.92
C ILE A 593 -23.61 -23.49 -67.04
N LYS A 594 -23.49 -22.15 -67.15
CA LYS A 594 -24.12 -21.39 -68.24
C LYS A 594 -23.52 -21.74 -69.60
N GLU A 595 -22.20 -21.81 -69.71
CA GLU A 595 -21.49 -22.20 -70.93
C GLU A 595 -21.84 -23.63 -71.35
N ASN A 596 -21.85 -24.57 -70.42
CA ASN A 596 -22.26 -25.96 -70.66
C ASN A 596 -23.65 -26.04 -71.30
N LYS A 597 -24.63 -25.32 -70.72
CA LYS A 597 -25.99 -25.24 -71.27
C LYS A 597 -26.04 -24.55 -72.63
N ALA A 598 -25.25 -23.49 -72.83
CA ALA A 598 -25.15 -22.78 -74.10
C ALA A 598 -24.60 -23.70 -75.20
N TYR A 599 -23.54 -24.46 -74.94
CA TYR A 599 -22.99 -25.42 -75.89
C TYR A 599 -24.00 -26.51 -76.26
N LEU A 600 -24.76 -27.05 -75.31
CA LEU A 600 -25.81 -28.04 -75.66
C LEU A 600 -26.90 -27.44 -76.55
N ASN A 601 -27.34 -26.21 -76.28
CA ASN A 601 -28.31 -25.53 -77.14
C ASN A 601 -27.74 -25.21 -78.54
N GLU A 602 -26.47 -24.79 -78.60
CA GLU A 602 -25.77 -24.53 -79.85
C GLU A 602 -25.61 -25.82 -80.68
N ALA A 603 -25.24 -26.93 -80.04
CA ALA A 603 -25.15 -28.23 -80.68
C ALA A 603 -26.49 -28.67 -81.29
N ARG A 604 -27.60 -28.50 -80.55
CA ARG A 604 -28.96 -28.76 -81.06
C ARG A 604 -29.29 -27.91 -82.29
N ALA A 605 -28.98 -26.63 -82.26
CA ALA A 605 -29.22 -25.74 -83.40
C ALA A 605 -28.44 -26.15 -84.65
N TYR A 606 -27.17 -26.57 -84.52
CA TYR A 606 -26.41 -27.11 -85.65
C TYR A 606 -26.93 -28.46 -86.13
N ALA A 607 -27.38 -29.32 -85.22
CA ALA A 607 -28.00 -30.59 -85.57
C ALA A 607 -29.28 -30.40 -86.40
N ASP A 608 -30.15 -29.48 -85.98
CA ASP A 608 -31.37 -29.10 -86.71
C ASP A 608 -31.07 -28.50 -88.09
N GLY A 609 -29.94 -27.79 -88.22
CA GLY A 609 -29.42 -27.26 -89.47
C GLY A 609 -28.69 -28.27 -90.38
N GLY A 610 -28.51 -29.52 -89.93
CA GLY A 610 -27.81 -30.58 -90.68
C GLY A 610 -26.28 -30.54 -90.59
N GLU A 611 -25.68 -29.69 -89.74
CA GLU A 611 -24.23 -29.59 -89.52
C GLU A 611 -23.75 -30.57 -88.42
N TYR A 612 -23.88 -31.88 -88.68
CA TYR A 612 -23.70 -32.92 -87.66
C TYR A 612 -22.31 -33.01 -87.02
N GLU A 613 -21.23 -32.95 -87.81
CA GLU A 613 -19.86 -33.02 -87.27
C GLU A 613 -19.52 -31.81 -86.38
N ARG A 614 -20.14 -30.66 -86.67
CA ARG A 614 -19.98 -29.44 -85.88
C ARG A 614 -20.73 -29.54 -84.56
N ALA A 615 -21.95 -30.09 -84.57
CA ALA A 615 -22.71 -30.40 -83.36
C ALA A 615 -21.95 -31.36 -82.42
N LEU A 616 -21.35 -32.44 -82.96
CA LEU A 616 -20.52 -33.37 -82.18
C LEU A 616 -19.31 -32.67 -81.53
N SER A 617 -18.61 -31.81 -82.28
CA SER A 617 -17.48 -31.04 -81.72
C SER A 617 -17.89 -30.11 -80.58
N ILE A 618 -19.11 -29.57 -80.60
CA ILE A 618 -19.62 -28.68 -79.56
C ILE A 618 -20.09 -29.47 -78.33
N ILE A 619 -20.74 -30.62 -78.53
CA ILE A 619 -21.09 -31.53 -77.44
C ILE A 619 -19.85 -31.94 -76.64
N LYS A 620 -18.73 -32.18 -77.32
CA LYS A 620 -17.47 -32.50 -76.63
C LYS A 620 -16.98 -31.38 -75.70
N LYS A 621 -17.16 -30.11 -76.07
CA LYS A 621 -16.86 -28.98 -75.16
C LYS A 621 -17.77 -28.98 -73.93
N SER A 622 -19.03 -29.36 -74.10
CA SER A 622 -19.97 -29.53 -72.98
C SER A 622 -19.55 -30.69 -72.06
N GLN A 623 -19.09 -31.81 -72.62
CA GLN A 623 -18.53 -32.95 -71.87
C GLN A 623 -17.29 -32.53 -71.07
N ASP A 624 -16.34 -31.81 -71.68
CA ASP A 624 -15.12 -31.32 -71.01
C ASP A 624 -15.45 -30.44 -69.80
N ILE A 625 -16.42 -29.51 -69.94
CA ILE A 625 -16.91 -28.69 -68.83
C ILE A 625 -17.56 -29.56 -67.74
N SER A 626 -18.36 -30.55 -68.12
CA SER A 626 -19.04 -31.43 -67.16
C SER A 626 -18.04 -32.24 -66.34
N VAL A 627 -16.95 -32.69 -66.97
CA VAL A 627 -15.81 -33.36 -66.31
C VAL A 627 -15.09 -32.41 -65.35
N GLN A 628 -14.81 -31.18 -65.77
CA GLN A 628 -14.18 -30.15 -64.93
C GLN A 628 -15.03 -29.78 -63.71
N LEU A 629 -16.35 -29.77 -63.87
CA LEU A 629 -17.30 -29.56 -62.77
C LEU A 629 -17.46 -30.80 -61.88
N LYS A 630 -16.97 -31.97 -62.30
CA LYS A 630 -17.32 -33.29 -61.72
C LYS A 630 -18.83 -33.49 -61.56
N ASP A 631 -19.61 -32.94 -62.51
CA ASP A 631 -21.06 -33.05 -62.51
C ASP A 631 -21.50 -34.23 -63.39
N ASN A 632 -21.70 -35.38 -62.75
CA ASN A 632 -22.13 -36.61 -63.42
C ASN A 632 -23.49 -36.45 -64.12
N GLN A 633 -24.37 -35.58 -63.63
CA GLN A 633 -25.67 -35.35 -64.25
C GLN A 633 -25.49 -34.62 -65.58
N LYS A 634 -24.73 -33.52 -65.61
CA LYS A 634 -24.44 -32.79 -66.86
C LYS A 634 -23.63 -33.61 -67.85
N LEU A 635 -22.69 -34.41 -67.34
CA LEU A 635 -21.92 -35.33 -68.19
C LEU A 635 -22.85 -36.36 -68.84
N THR A 636 -23.75 -36.96 -68.06
CA THR A 636 -24.77 -37.88 -68.59
C THR A 636 -25.63 -37.20 -69.65
N ASP A 637 -26.13 -35.99 -69.38
CA ASP A 637 -26.97 -35.23 -70.31
C ASP A 637 -26.24 -34.96 -71.64
N SER A 638 -24.95 -34.58 -71.59
CA SER A 638 -24.15 -34.31 -72.79
C SER A 638 -23.79 -35.57 -73.59
N ILE A 639 -23.53 -36.71 -72.94
CA ILE A 639 -23.27 -37.99 -73.64
C ILE A 639 -24.57 -38.53 -74.23
N GLN A 640 -25.70 -38.36 -73.53
CA GLN A 640 -27.02 -38.72 -74.06
C GLN A 640 -27.34 -37.91 -75.33
N GLU A 641 -27.08 -36.60 -75.33
CA GLU A 641 -27.26 -35.75 -76.51
C GLU A 641 -26.40 -36.23 -77.71
N GLU A 642 -25.17 -36.68 -77.44
CA GLU A 642 -24.31 -37.30 -78.46
C GLU A 642 -24.94 -38.59 -79.03
N GLY A 643 -25.51 -39.43 -78.16
CA GLY A 643 -26.23 -40.65 -78.53
C GLY A 643 -27.49 -40.37 -79.34
N ASP A 644 -28.30 -39.39 -78.94
CA ASP A 644 -29.50 -38.93 -79.65
C ASP A 644 -29.13 -38.43 -81.05
N LEU A 645 -28.01 -37.70 -81.20
CA LEU A 645 -27.51 -37.24 -82.49
C LEU A 645 -27.06 -38.39 -83.40
N PHE A 646 -26.37 -39.40 -82.86
CA PHE A 646 -26.02 -40.59 -83.63
C PHE A 646 -27.26 -41.39 -84.06
N LEU A 647 -28.28 -41.46 -83.19
CA LEU A 647 -29.53 -42.15 -83.47
C LEU A 647 -30.31 -41.47 -84.60
N ALA A 648 -30.46 -40.15 -84.54
CA ALA A 648 -31.10 -39.36 -85.59
C ALA A 648 -30.40 -39.51 -86.95
N ASN A 649 -29.07 -39.71 -86.94
CA ASN A 649 -28.27 -39.95 -88.14
C ASN A 649 -28.16 -41.43 -88.56
N ARG A 650 -28.99 -42.32 -87.97
CA ARG A 650 -29.00 -43.77 -88.24
C ARG A 650 -27.63 -44.45 -88.01
N LYS A 651 -26.75 -43.85 -87.21
CA LYS A 651 -25.46 -44.40 -86.75
C LYS A 651 -25.69 -45.26 -85.49
N TYR A 652 -26.54 -46.27 -85.60
CA TYR A 652 -27.09 -47.03 -84.47
C TYR A 652 -26.07 -47.71 -83.55
N GLN A 653 -24.93 -48.17 -84.09
CA GLN A 653 -23.85 -48.76 -83.28
C GLN A 653 -23.21 -47.71 -82.36
N LEU A 654 -22.94 -46.52 -82.87
CA LEU A 654 -22.36 -45.42 -82.08
C LEU A 654 -23.39 -44.88 -81.08
N ALA A 655 -24.67 -44.81 -81.46
CA ALA A 655 -25.74 -44.46 -80.53
C ALA A 655 -25.82 -45.46 -79.35
N TYR A 656 -25.74 -46.76 -79.63
CA TYR A 656 -25.71 -47.81 -78.61
C TYR A 656 -24.52 -47.64 -77.64
N GLU A 657 -23.33 -47.39 -78.17
CA GLU A 657 -22.12 -47.14 -77.37
C GLU A 657 -22.28 -45.92 -76.46
N LYS A 658 -22.81 -44.82 -77.00
CA LYS A 658 -23.02 -43.57 -76.24
C LYS A 658 -24.12 -43.65 -75.20
N TYR A 659 -25.25 -44.31 -75.47
CA TYR A 659 -26.24 -44.54 -74.42
C TYR A 659 -25.70 -45.47 -73.33
N SER A 660 -24.88 -46.47 -73.68
CA SER A 660 -24.24 -47.33 -72.69
C SER A 660 -23.23 -46.57 -71.82
N GLU A 661 -22.45 -45.67 -72.43
CA GLU A 661 -21.55 -44.75 -71.74
C GLU A 661 -22.34 -43.81 -70.80
N ALA A 662 -23.37 -43.13 -71.31
CA ALA A 662 -24.24 -42.26 -70.53
C ALA A 662 -24.89 -43.01 -69.35
N TYR A 663 -25.38 -44.23 -69.57
CA TYR A 663 -25.95 -45.06 -68.52
C TYR A 663 -24.93 -45.34 -67.41
N SER A 664 -23.70 -45.71 -67.78
CA SER A 664 -22.64 -46.00 -66.80
C SER A 664 -22.30 -44.81 -65.90
N VAL A 665 -22.34 -43.58 -66.45
CA VAL A 665 -22.14 -42.35 -65.68
C VAL A 665 -23.38 -42.04 -64.84
N SER A 666 -24.57 -42.24 -65.41
CA SER A 666 -25.86 -41.93 -64.77
C SER A 666 -26.14 -42.73 -63.49
N VAL A 667 -25.50 -43.89 -63.30
CA VAL A 667 -25.58 -44.68 -62.05
C VAL A 667 -25.12 -43.85 -60.84
N ASN A 668 -24.22 -42.90 -61.05
CA ASN A 668 -23.75 -41.97 -60.01
C ASN A 668 -24.60 -40.70 -59.90
N THR A 669 -25.82 -40.71 -60.45
CA THR A 669 -26.79 -39.62 -60.35
C THR A 669 -28.09 -40.11 -59.70
N ASN A 670 -28.92 -39.17 -59.23
CA ASN A 670 -30.22 -39.48 -58.62
C ASN A 670 -31.36 -39.54 -59.65
N ASN A 671 -31.07 -39.49 -60.96
CA ASN A 671 -32.08 -39.37 -62.01
C ASN A 671 -32.53 -40.74 -62.54
N LYS A 672 -33.38 -41.44 -61.76
CA LYS A 672 -33.90 -42.77 -62.12
C LYS A 672 -34.69 -42.80 -63.43
N ILE A 673 -35.42 -41.73 -63.74
CA ILE A 673 -36.22 -41.64 -64.96
C ILE A 673 -35.30 -41.66 -66.19
N GLN A 674 -34.21 -40.91 -66.15
CA GLN A 674 -33.20 -40.91 -67.21
C GLN A 674 -32.49 -42.25 -67.32
N GLN A 675 -32.17 -42.91 -66.19
CA GLN A 675 -31.58 -44.25 -66.18
C GLN A 675 -32.50 -45.27 -66.90
N GLU A 676 -33.80 -45.25 -66.60
CA GLU A 676 -34.80 -46.10 -67.27
C GLU A 676 -34.93 -45.80 -68.76
N TYR A 677 -34.88 -44.52 -69.14
CA TYR A 677 -34.89 -44.09 -70.55
C TYR A 677 -33.66 -44.61 -71.31
N LEU A 678 -32.46 -44.39 -70.76
CA LEU A 678 -31.19 -44.84 -71.34
C LEU A 678 -31.17 -46.37 -71.47
N GLN A 679 -31.60 -47.09 -70.44
CA GLN A 679 -31.69 -48.55 -70.48
C GLN A 679 -32.66 -49.03 -71.57
N GLY A 680 -33.82 -48.37 -71.71
CA GLY A 680 -34.76 -48.64 -72.79
C GLY A 680 -34.13 -48.48 -74.18
N ARG A 681 -33.44 -47.35 -74.42
CA ARG A 681 -32.70 -47.09 -75.67
C ARG A 681 -31.64 -48.17 -75.94
N ILE A 682 -30.86 -48.55 -74.93
CA ILE A 682 -29.82 -49.58 -75.03
C ILE A 682 -30.43 -50.93 -75.42
N GLU A 683 -31.51 -51.34 -74.77
CA GLU A 683 -32.17 -52.63 -75.03
C GLU A 683 -32.77 -52.67 -76.45
N THR A 684 -33.43 -51.60 -76.88
CA THR A 684 -34.02 -51.47 -78.21
C THR A 684 -32.94 -51.46 -79.30
N LEU A 685 -31.85 -50.71 -79.13
CA LEU A 685 -30.75 -50.71 -80.09
C LEU A 685 -30.00 -52.04 -80.11
N LYS A 686 -29.85 -52.71 -78.97
CA LYS A 686 -29.26 -54.05 -78.91
C LYS A 686 -30.08 -55.06 -79.72
N LYS A 687 -31.42 -55.00 -79.66
CA LYS A 687 -32.31 -55.80 -80.51
C LYS A 687 -32.10 -55.44 -81.98
N TYR A 688 -32.13 -54.16 -82.35
CA TYR A 688 -31.89 -53.72 -83.72
C TYR A 688 -30.54 -54.21 -84.28
N LEU A 689 -29.45 -54.08 -83.52
CA LEU A 689 -28.11 -54.48 -83.96
C LEU A 689 -28.00 -55.99 -84.18
N ALA A 690 -28.71 -56.79 -83.38
CA ALA A 690 -28.81 -58.23 -83.59
C ALA A 690 -29.53 -58.57 -84.91
N ILE A 691 -30.59 -57.83 -85.23
CA ILE A 691 -31.34 -58.02 -86.49
C ILE A 691 -30.52 -57.53 -87.70
N ASN A 692 -29.88 -56.37 -87.60
CA ASN A 692 -28.99 -55.82 -88.65
C ASN A 692 -27.81 -56.75 -88.95
N LYS A 693 -27.31 -57.51 -87.96
CA LYS A 693 -26.30 -58.54 -88.22
C LYS A 693 -26.81 -59.63 -89.17
N ASP A 694 -28.07 -60.03 -89.06
CA ASP A 694 -28.69 -60.98 -89.98
C ASP A 694 -29.02 -60.33 -91.33
N GLU A 695 -29.39 -59.05 -91.36
CA GLU A 695 -29.54 -58.27 -92.60
C GLU A 695 -28.23 -58.22 -93.40
N LYS A 696 -27.10 -57.93 -92.73
CA LYS A 696 -25.78 -57.91 -93.38
C LYS A 696 -25.39 -59.27 -93.96
N LYS A 697 -25.70 -60.37 -93.26
CA LYS A 697 -25.53 -61.71 -93.82
C LYS A 697 -26.38 -61.91 -95.07
N ALA A 698 -27.61 -61.40 -95.09
CA ALA A 698 -28.47 -61.47 -96.27
C ALA A 698 -27.92 -60.61 -97.43
N ASP A 699 -27.38 -59.43 -97.14
CA ASP A 699 -26.67 -58.59 -98.10
C ASP A 699 -25.45 -59.31 -98.70
N ASP A 700 -24.67 -60.03 -97.88
CA ASP A 700 -23.51 -60.78 -98.34
C ASP A 700 -23.92 -61.99 -99.20
N LEU A 701 -24.95 -62.75 -98.79
CA LEU A 701 -25.54 -63.80 -99.63
C LEU A 701 -26.06 -63.26 -100.97
N PHE A 702 -26.65 -62.06 -100.98
CA PHE A 702 -27.12 -61.41 -102.20
C PHE A 702 -25.94 -61.01 -103.12
N LYS A 703 -24.82 -60.52 -102.56
CA LYS A 703 -23.60 -60.22 -103.33
C LYS A 703 -22.93 -61.48 -103.89
N GLU A 704 -23.00 -62.58 -103.16
CA GLU A 704 -22.53 -63.92 -103.60
C GLU A 704 -23.46 -64.60 -104.61
N GLU A 705 -24.49 -63.89 -105.11
CA GLU A 705 -25.49 -64.38 -106.05
C GLU A 705 -26.37 -65.53 -105.54
N LYS A 706 -26.36 -65.80 -104.23
CA LYS A 706 -27.24 -66.78 -103.57
C LYS A 706 -28.63 -66.18 -103.30
N TYR A 707 -29.30 -65.76 -104.36
CA TYR A 707 -30.52 -64.94 -104.27
C TYR A 707 -31.70 -65.60 -103.53
N LYS A 708 -31.82 -66.93 -103.57
CA LYS A 708 -32.89 -67.66 -102.85
C LYS A 708 -32.67 -67.68 -101.34
N GLU A 709 -31.43 -67.89 -100.90
CA GLU A 709 -31.04 -67.86 -99.49
C GLU A 709 -31.12 -66.42 -98.95
N ALA A 710 -30.61 -65.45 -99.71
CA ALA A 710 -30.72 -64.03 -99.38
C ALA A 710 -32.19 -63.59 -99.26
N ARG A 711 -33.07 -64.00 -100.19
CA ARG A 711 -34.51 -63.70 -100.13
C ARG A 711 -35.15 -64.21 -98.85
N ASN A 712 -34.93 -65.48 -98.50
CA ASN A 712 -35.51 -66.08 -97.30
C ASN A 712 -34.99 -65.37 -96.03
N LEU A 713 -33.69 -65.04 -95.99
CA LEU A 713 -33.12 -64.35 -94.85
C LEU A 713 -33.61 -62.89 -94.75
N TYR A 714 -33.82 -62.18 -95.87
CA TYR A 714 -34.47 -60.86 -95.85
C TYR A 714 -35.92 -60.93 -95.37
N GLU A 715 -36.65 -62.00 -95.68
CA GLU A 715 -38.02 -62.24 -95.17
C GLU A 715 -38.00 -62.44 -93.65
N GLU A 716 -37.07 -63.26 -93.14
CA GLU A 716 -36.88 -63.43 -91.70
C GLU A 716 -36.46 -62.13 -90.99
N VAL A 717 -35.55 -61.35 -91.59
CA VAL A 717 -35.12 -60.05 -91.07
C VAL A 717 -36.28 -59.07 -91.03
N MET A 718 -37.11 -59.02 -92.06
CA MET A 718 -38.31 -58.18 -92.12
C MET A 718 -39.32 -58.56 -91.02
N GLU A 719 -39.57 -59.84 -90.79
CA GLU A 719 -40.40 -60.29 -89.66
C GLU A 719 -39.79 -59.92 -88.30
N LYS A 720 -38.47 -60.00 -88.15
CA LYS A 720 -37.79 -59.55 -86.93
C LYS A 720 -37.90 -58.03 -86.73
N TYR A 721 -37.83 -57.24 -87.80
CA TYR A 721 -37.97 -55.79 -87.70
C TYR A 721 -39.36 -55.35 -87.29
N LYS A 722 -40.43 -56.05 -87.65
CA LYS A 722 -41.78 -55.80 -87.10
C LYS A 722 -41.83 -55.83 -85.58
N GLY A 723 -40.92 -56.56 -84.93
CA GLY A 723 -40.77 -56.56 -83.47
C GLY A 723 -40.29 -55.22 -82.88
N LEU A 724 -39.84 -54.28 -83.70
CA LEU A 724 -39.51 -52.89 -83.33
C LEU A 724 -40.66 -51.91 -83.62
N GLU A 725 -41.75 -52.37 -84.24
CA GLU A 725 -42.89 -51.53 -84.57
C GLU A 725 -43.56 -50.98 -83.30
N GLY A 726 -43.64 -49.66 -83.20
CA GLY A 726 -44.25 -49.00 -82.04
C GLY A 726 -43.41 -49.05 -80.75
N ASP A 727 -42.13 -49.45 -80.81
CA ASP A 727 -41.22 -49.33 -79.68
C ASP A 727 -41.02 -47.84 -79.32
N LYS A 728 -41.38 -47.45 -78.09
CA LYS A 728 -41.27 -46.06 -77.62
C LYS A 728 -39.83 -45.51 -77.59
N TYR A 729 -38.82 -46.37 -77.69
CA TYR A 729 -37.40 -46.03 -77.71
C TYR A 729 -36.78 -46.17 -79.11
N PHE A 730 -37.58 -46.30 -80.16
CA PHE A 730 -37.13 -46.28 -81.55
C PHE A 730 -38.03 -45.34 -82.36
N GLU A 731 -37.44 -44.38 -83.07
CA GLU A 731 -38.21 -43.38 -83.79
C GLU A 731 -39.03 -44.05 -84.90
N LYS A 732 -40.31 -43.69 -84.99
CA LYS A 732 -41.21 -44.21 -86.03
C LYS A 732 -40.67 -43.94 -87.43
N GLU A 733 -40.09 -42.76 -87.67
CA GLU A 733 -39.48 -42.41 -88.95
C GLU A 733 -38.30 -43.33 -89.29
N ASN A 734 -37.44 -43.64 -88.31
CA ASN A 734 -36.35 -44.59 -88.48
C ASN A 734 -36.86 -46.00 -88.78
N TYR A 735 -37.94 -46.44 -88.11
CA TYR A 735 -38.61 -47.71 -88.39
C TYR A 735 -39.21 -47.77 -89.79
N ASP A 736 -39.97 -46.75 -90.20
CA ASP A 736 -40.64 -46.70 -91.51
C ASP A 736 -39.61 -46.75 -92.65
N ILE A 737 -38.51 -46.00 -92.53
CA ILE A 737 -37.39 -46.01 -93.49
C ILE A 737 -36.73 -47.39 -93.51
N LEU A 738 -36.44 -47.97 -92.35
CA LEU A 738 -35.81 -49.30 -92.23
C LEU A 738 -36.67 -50.39 -92.88
N MET A 739 -37.99 -50.35 -92.66
CA MET A 739 -38.95 -51.28 -93.26
C MET A 739 -39.04 -51.11 -94.77
N GLN A 740 -39.01 -49.86 -95.27
CA GLN A 740 -38.97 -49.61 -96.71
C GLN A 740 -37.68 -50.16 -97.34
N GLU A 741 -36.52 -49.91 -96.73
CA GLU A 741 -35.21 -50.36 -97.22
C GLU A 741 -35.13 -51.91 -97.28
N ILE A 742 -35.56 -52.62 -96.22
CA ILE A 742 -35.56 -54.08 -96.21
C ILE A 742 -36.57 -54.68 -97.18
N GLU A 743 -37.75 -54.05 -97.35
CA GLU A 743 -38.73 -54.46 -98.35
C GLU A 743 -38.21 -54.35 -99.78
N GLU A 744 -37.48 -53.28 -100.09
CA GLU A 744 -36.84 -53.11 -101.38
C GLU A 744 -35.76 -54.18 -101.61
N LYS A 745 -34.91 -54.45 -100.61
CA LYS A 745 -33.91 -55.52 -100.66
C LYS A 745 -34.55 -56.88 -100.90
N TYR A 746 -35.62 -57.21 -100.18
CA TYR A 746 -36.41 -58.43 -100.37
C TYR A 746 -37.01 -58.51 -101.79
N LYS A 747 -37.64 -57.43 -102.29
CA LYS A 747 -38.22 -57.39 -103.65
C LYS A 747 -37.14 -57.59 -104.72
N LYS A 748 -35.97 -56.97 -104.57
CA LYS A 748 -34.80 -57.17 -105.45
C LYS A 748 -34.30 -58.62 -105.43
N ALA A 749 -34.14 -59.22 -104.25
CA ALA A 749 -33.77 -60.63 -104.09
C ALA A 749 -34.80 -61.58 -104.69
N LYS A 750 -36.09 -61.34 -104.45
CA LYS A 750 -37.20 -62.11 -105.03
C LYS A 750 -37.18 -62.09 -106.55
N LYS A 751 -37.03 -60.90 -107.16
CA LYS A 751 -36.97 -60.74 -108.63
C LYS A 751 -35.80 -61.51 -109.24
N LYS A 752 -34.60 -61.41 -108.66
CA LYS A 752 -33.41 -62.15 -109.12
C LYS A 752 -33.52 -63.66 -108.89
N ALA A 753 -34.08 -64.09 -107.75
CA ALA A 753 -34.31 -65.50 -107.45
C ALA A 753 -35.38 -66.15 -108.35
N SER A 754 -36.30 -65.35 -108.91
CA SER A 754 -37.31 -65.79 -109.89
C SER A 754 -36.86 -65.69 -111.35
N TRP A 755 -35.65 -65.18 -111.62
CA TRP A 755 -35.14 -65.04 -112.98
C TRP A 755 -34.68 -66.42 -113.50
N ILE A 756 -35.43 -66.96 -114.47
CA ILE A 756 -35.03 -68.13 -115.24
C ILE A 756 -34.26 -67.59 -116.46
N PRO A 757 -32.98 -67.96 -116.68
CA PRO A 757 -32.30 -67.60 -117.91
C PRO A 757 -33.06 -68.23 -119.08
N PHE A 758 -33.52 -67.40 -120.03
CA PHE A 758 -33.92 -67.89 -121.34
C PHE A 758 -32.68 -68.53 -121.99
N LEU A 759 -32.74 -69.84 -122.20
CA LEU A 759 -31.92 -70.55 -123.20
C LEU A 759 -32.44 -70.19 -124.60
#